data_AF-A0A7Y6XLL2-F1
#
_entry.id   AF-A0A7Y6XLL2-F1
#
_cell.length_a   1.000
_cell.length_b   1.000
_cell.length_c   1.000
_cell.angle_alpha   90.00
_cell.angle_beta   90.00
_cell.angle_gamma   90.00
#
_symmetry.space_group_name_H-M   'P 1'
#
loop_
_entity.id
_entity.type
_entity.pdbx_description
1 polymer ?
#
loop_
_entity_poly.entity_id
_entity_poly.type
_entity_poly.pdbx_seq_one_letter_code
_entity_poly.pdbx_strand_id
1 'polypeptide(L)'
;MTRTVPRMDALRRGVTGVAVKALGLLMVFAASAAHASEADLVLPDFASKSFFGGSINGHQLLLSGIAVCVIGLVFGFMQYATLKNLPVHRAMLEISELIYETCKTYLMTQLKFIAVLWALIAVVMVGYFGFLRHMGADRVVIILVASLVGIAGSCGVAWFGIRVNTFANSRTAFASLRGKPYPTYAIPLQAGMSIGMVLISTELLLMLAILLFIPADFAGSCFIGFAIGESLGASALRIAGGIFTKIADIGSDLMKIVFKIKEDDARNPGVIADCTGDNAGDSVGPSADGFETYGVTGVALITFILLAVGEGFRVELLVWIFVMRIVMVLASLAAYGLNNVFQSAKYKNADHMNFEHPLTALVWVTSLISVALTFLVSYLLIPTLNGDPTLWWKLSLIISCGTLAGAIIPEAIKVFTSTESRHVREVVTASREGGASLNVISGLVAGNFSAYWMGLIIAGLMGLAFWFSGSGVPGADVGQLMIAAPVFAFGLVAFGFLGMGPVTIAVDSYGPVTDNAQSVYELSLIENVPDVKAEVKRDFGFDLDFEKGKQFLEENDGAGNTFKATAKPVLIGTAVVGATTMIFSIIVLLVGITNGQLNTEKTQFLSLLHAPFLLGLITGGAIIYWFSGASMQAVSTGAYRAVEFIKANIKLEGVEKASVADSKKVVEICTQYAQKGMINIFLAIFFSTLAFACLEPYFFVGYLISIAIFGLYQAVFMANAGGAWDNAKKLVEVELKAKGTELHAACVVGDTVGDPFKDTSSVALNPVIKFTTLFGLLAVELAVELEAAGQGNLTRIFSVVFFVLSTVFVYRSFYGMRIQSVGGSSGASSSDAKPQAAVKTA
;
A
#
# COMPACT_ATOMS: atom_id res chain seq x y z
N MET A 1 27.91 -9.53 44.06
CA MET A 1 26.91 -8.63 44.65
C MET A 1 26.02 -8.09 43.54
N THR A 2 24.76 -8.54 43.56
CA THR A 2 23.55 -7.89 43.05
C THR A 2 23.64 -6.39 42.72
N ARG A 3 23.39 -6.03 41.45
CA ARG A 3 22.56 -4.87 40.98
C ARG A 3 22.66 -4.71 39.45
N THR A 4 21.69 -5.25 38.71
CA THR A 4 20.60 -4.54 38.01
C THR A 4 21.02 -3.77 36.75
N VAL A 5 20.70 -4.38 35.61
CA VAL A 5 20.25 -3.74 34.36
C VAL A 5 19.23 -2.64 34.71
N PRO A 6 19.47 -1.35 34.41
CA PRO A 6 18.65 -0.67 33.39
C PRO A 6 19.34 0.55 32.75
N ARG A 7 19.78 0.49 31.48
CA ARG A 7 20.21 1.70 30.74
C ARG A 7 19.49 1.94 29.40
N MET A 8 18.68 0.99 28.93
CA MET A 8 17.94 1.14 27.67
C MET A 8 16.46 1.51 27.85
N ASP A 9 15.83 1.13 28.97
CA ASP A 9 14.44 1.54 29.26
C ASP A 9 14.31 2.99 29.73
N ALA A 10 15.36 3.54 30.38
CA ALA A 10 15.40 4.94 30.79
C ALA A 10 15.48 5.89 29.58
N LEU A 11 16.20 5.51 28.52
CA LEU A 11 16.28 6.26 27.27
C LEU A 11 14.98 6.16 26.45
N ARG A 12 14.30 5.01 26.50
CA ARG A 12 12.94 4.83 25.93
C ARG A 12 11.91 5.76 26.58
N ARG A 13 11.92 5.89 27.92
CA ARG A 13 11.03 6.80 28.66
C ARG A 13 11.42 8.28 28.52
N GLY A 14 12.71 8.57 28.33
CA GLY A 14 13.22 9.92 28.16
C GLY A 14 12.79 10.58 26.86
N VAL A 15 12.86 9.86 25.73
CA VAL A 15 12.58 10.44 24.40
C VAL A 15 11.08 10.56 24.11
N THR A 16 10.26 9.60 24.54
CA THR A 16 8.78 9.77 24.53
C THR A 16 8.37 10.90 25.48
N GLY A 17 9.04 11.03 26.63
CA GLY A 17 8.85 12.16 27.54
C GLY A 17 9.24 13.51 26.94
N VAL A 18 10.29 13.59 26.11
CA VAL A 18 10.69 14.83 25.43
C VAL A 18 9.74 15.20 24.30
N ALA A 19 9.28 14.23 23.49
CA ALA A 19 8.26 14.46 22.47
C ALA A 19 6.93 14.92 23.09
N VAL A 20 6.50 14.28 24.18
CA VAL A 20 5.30 14.66 24.95
C VAL A 20 5.46 16.03 25.62
N LYS A 21 6.66 16.38 26.10
CA LYS A 21 6.94 17.71 26.66
C LYS A 21 7.00 18.81 25.59
N ALA A 22 7.53 18.51 24.41
CA ALA A 22 7.50 19.42 23.26
C ALA A 22 6.05 19.66 22.78
N LEU A 23 5.21 18.62 22.79
CA LEU A 23 3.75 18.71 22.57
C LEU A 23 3.01 19.41 23.72
N GLY A 24 3.49 19.31 24.96
CA GLY A 24 2.95 20.06 26.10
C GLY A 24 3.23 21.57 26.03
N LEU A 25 4.36 21.97 25.43
CA LEU A 25 4.73 23.37 25.20
C LEU A 25 3.85 24.05 24.14
N LEU A 26 3.27 23.28 23.20
CA LEU A 26 2.25 23.75 22.26
C LEU A 26 0.96 24.23 22.95
N MET A 27 0.67 23.80 24.18
CA MET A 27 -0.60 24.09 24.86
C MET A 27 -0.66 25.46 25.58
N VAL A 28 0.41 26.26 25.57
CA VAL A 28 0.52 27.43 26.48
C VAL A 28 0.32 28.80 25.80
N PHE A 29 0.20 28.89 24.47
CA PHE A 29 0.07 30.20 23.81
C PHE A 29 -1.18 30.35 22.92
N ALA A 30 -1.79 31.54 23.03
CA ALA A 30 -3.21 31.84 22.84
C ALA A 30 -3.66 32.38 21.46
N ALA A 31 -4.96 32.16 21.19
CA ALA A 31 -6.02 33.07 20.69
C ALA A 31 -5.85 33.87 19.39
N SER A 32 -6.66 33.50 18.39
CA SER A 32 -7.52 34.41 17.60
C SER A 32 -8.57 33.60 16.81
N ALA A 33 -9.71 34.21 16.45
CA ALA A 33 -10.74 33.57 15.62
C ALA A 33 -10.24 33.35 14.18
N ALA A 34 -10.40 32.13 13.66
CA ALA A 34 -9.71 31.66 12.47
C ALA A 34 -10.66 31.33 11.29
N HIS A 35 -10.10 31.31 10.08
CA HIS A 35 -10.80 31.02 8.81
C HIS A 35 -11.21 29.53 8.69
N ALA A 36 -12.10 29.18 7.75
CA ALA A 36 -12.66 27.82 7.64
C ALA A 36 -11.58 26.74 7.39
N SER A 37 -11.55 25.70 8.24
CA SER A 37 -10.78 24.47 8.05
C SER A 37 -11.65 23.44 7.31
N GLU A 38 -11.06 22.39 6.74
CA GLU A 38 -11.84 21.25 6.20
C GLU A 38 -12.80 20.66 7.26
N ALA A 39 -12.48 20.81 8.55
CA ALA A 39 -13.31 20.33 9.66
C ALA A 39 -14.66 21.04 9.74
N ASP A 40 -14.74 22.23 9.14
CA ASP A 40 -15.91 23.10 9.08
C ASP A 40 -16.69 22.93 7.76
N LEU A 41 -16.31 21.97 6.91
CA LEU A 41 -17.05 21.66 5.68
C LEU A 41 -18.46 21.20 6.01
N VAL A 42 -19.44 21.95 5.49
CA VAL A 42 -20.86 21.63 5.61
C VAL A 42 -21.32 20.94 4.33
N LEU A 43 -21.87 19.74 4.47
CA LEU A 43 -22.44 19.01 3.34
C LEU A 43 -23.73 19.71 2.84
N PRO A 44 -23.94 19.81 1.53
CA PRO A 44 -25.20 20.30 0.99
C PRO A 44 -26.32 19.28 1.18
N ASP A 45 -27.57 19.74 1.17
CA ASP A 45 -28.72 18.85 1.20
C ASP A 45 -28.84 18.07 -0.11
N PHE A 46 -28.56 16.76 -0.07
CA PHE A 46 -28.66 15.88 -1.23
C PHE A 46 -30.09 15.67 -1.75
N ALA A 47 -31.11 15.98 -0.95
CA ALA A 47 -32.51 15.92 -1.40
C ALA A 47 -32.91 17.11 -2.28
N SER A 48 -32.08 18.17 -2.32
CA SER A 48 -32.36 19.41 -3.07
C SER A 48 -32.35 19.25 -4.59
N LYS A 49 -31.70 18.20 -5.12
CA LYS A 49 -31.63 17.90 -6.56
C LYS A 49 -32.25 16.53 -6.84
N SER A 50 -32.98 16.47 -7.95
CA SER A 50 -33.58 15.23 -8.45
C SER A 50 -32.89 14.76 -9.73
N PHE A 51 -32.77 13.45 -9.86
CA PHE A 51 -32.12 12.75 -10.97
C PHE A 51 -33.17 11.96 -11.75
N PHE A 52 -32.79 11.40 -12.91
CA PHE A 52 -33.66 10.59 -13.77
C PHE A 52 -35.01 11.29 -14.09
N GLY A 53 -34.94 12.53 -14.57
CA GLY A 53 -36.13 13.31 -14.94
C GLY A 53 -37.04 13.70 -13.77
N GLY A 54 -36.53 13.70 -12.52
CA GLY A 54 -37.28 14.10 -11.34
C GLY A 54 -37.84 12.93 -10.51
N SER A 55 -37.58 11.68 -10.90
CA SER A 55 -38.17 10.50 -10.27
C SER A 55 -37.55 10.10 -8.93
N ILE A 56 -36.25 10.39 -8.72
CA ILE A 56 -35.50 10.01 -7.52
C ILE A 56 -34.62 11.20 -7.09
N ASN A 57 -34.59 11.52 -5.80
CA ASN A 57 -33.69 12.56 -5.28
C ASN A 57 -32.28 12.02 -4.97
N GLY A 58 -31.29 12.91 -4.84
CA GLY A 58 -29.90 12.52 -4.59
C GLY A 58 -29.72 11.66 -3.32
N HIS A 59 -30.44 11.99 -2.24
CA HIS A 59 -30.38 11.23 -0.99
C HIS A 59 -30.86 9.78 -1.17
N GLN A 60 -32.00 9.56 -1.84
CA GLN A 60 -32.53 8.23 -2.14
C GLN A 60 -31.58 7.42 -3.03
N LEU A 61 -30.95 8.08 -4.00
CA LEU A 61 -29.99 7.44 -4.89
C LEU A 61 -28.74 6.97 -4.13
N LEU A 62 -28.18 7.81 -3.26
CA LEU A 62 -27.07 7.44 -2.39
C LEU A 62 -27.45 6.33 -1.39
N LEU A 63 -28.67 6.35 -0.86
CA LEU A 63 -29.20 5.28 0.00
C LEU A 63 -29.24 3.93 -0.74
N SER A 64 -29.60 3.93 -2.02
CA SER A 64 -29.55 2.71 -2.85
C SER A 64 -28.12 2.16 -3.00
N GLY A 65 -27.12 3.05 -2.91
CA GLY A 65 -25.71 2.71 -2.84
C GLY A 65 -25.33 1.82 -1.67
N ILE A 66 -25.97 2.01 -0.51
CA ILE A 66 -25.77 1.15 0.66
C ILE A 66 -26.14 -0.30 0.31
N ALA A 67 -27.23 -0.52 -0.43
CA ALA A 67 -27.64 -1.86 -0.84
C ALA A 67 -26.59 -2.53 -1.74
N VAL A 68 -25.96 -1.78 -2.65
CA VAL A 68 -24.87 -2.30 -3.49
C VAL A 68 -23.63 -2.63 -2.66
N CYS A 69 -23.27 -1.79 -1.69
CA CYS A 69 -22.18 -2.09 -0.76
C CYS A 69 -22.46 -3.39 0.01
N VAL A 70 -23.69 -3.57 0.50
CA VAL A 70 -24.11 -4.81 1.16
C VAL A 70 -24.01 -6.01 0.21
N ILE A 71 -24.42 -5.88 -1.06
CA ILE A 71 -24.25 -6.94 -2.07
C ILE A 71 -22.76 -7.30 -2.24
N GLY A 72 -21.88 -6.30 -2.33
CA GLY A 72 -20.44 -6.52 -2.44
C GLY A 72 -19.84 -7.21 -1.22
N LEU A 73 -20.26 -6.81 -0.01
CA LEU A 73 -19.89 -7.48 1.25
C LEU A 73 -20.39 -8.92 1.28
N VAL A 74 -21.67 -9.15 0.97
CA VAL A 74 -22.28 -10.49 0.94
C VAL A 74 -21.53 -11.39 -0.04
N PHE A 75 -21.23 -10.90 -1.25
CA PHE A 75 -20.41 -11.63 -2.22
C PHE A 75 -19.04 -12.00 -1.62
N GLY A 76 -18.35 -11.03 -1.02
CA GLY A 76 -17.06 -11.26 -0.37
C GLY A 76 -17.11 -12.36 0.69
N PHE A 77 -18.09 -12.30 1.60
CA PHE A 77 -18.29 -13.31 2.65
C PHE A 77 -18.79 -14.66 2.12
N MET A 78 -19.55 -14.69 1.03
CA MET A 78 -19.92 -15.93 0.34
C MET A 78 -18.68 -16.62 -0.25
N GLN A 79 -17.76 -15.86 -0.84
CA GLN A 79 -16.50 -16.41 -1.35
C GLN A 79 -15.60 -16.88 -0.21
N TYR A 80 -15.55 -16.16 0.91
CA TYR A 80 -14.90 -16.62 2.13
C TYR A 80 -15.45 -17.98 2.59
N ALA A 81 -16.77 -18.13 2.67
CA ALA A 81 -17.41 -19.38 3.08
C ALA A 81 -17.11 -20.52 2.09
N THR A 82 -17.10 -20.21 0.79
CA THR A 82 -16.76 -21.17 -0.26
C THR A 82 -15.32 -21.67 -0.12
N LEU A 83 -14.35 -20.75 0.00
CA LEU A 83 -12.93 -21.09 0.19
C LEU A 83 -12.68 -21.89 1.46
N LYS A 84 -13.35 -21.53 2.57
CA LYS A 84 -13.27 -22.28 3.82
C LYS A 84 -13.71 -23.74 3.65
N ASN A 85 -14.77 -23.97 2.90
CA ASN A 85 -15.39 -25.29 2.70
C ASN A 85 -14.80 -26.11 1.55
N LEU A 86 -13.89 -25.53 0.75
CA LEU A 86 -13.19 -26.26 -0.30
C LEU A 86 -12.35 -27.41 0.29
N PRO A 87 -12.27 -28.57 -0.38
CA PRO A 87 -11.51 -29.72 0.11
C PRO A 87 -10.02 -29.41 0.28
N VAL A 88 -9.43 -29.94 1.35
CA VAL A 88 -7.98 -29.84 1.63
C VAL A 88 -7.55 -31.04 2.46
N HIS A 89 -6.35 -31.57 2.20
CA HIS A 89 -5.77 -32.63 3.00
C HIS A 89 -5.28 -32.10 4.37
N ARG A 90 -5.42 -32.90 5.43
CA ARG A 90 -5.04 -32.56 6.81
C ARG A 90 -3.63 -31.96 6.94
N ALA A 91 -2.65 -32.56 6.27
CA ALA A 91 -1.25 -32.11 6.34
C ALA A 91 -1.05 -30.67 5.82
N MET A 92 -1.80 -30.25 4.80
CA MET A 92 -1.73 -28.88 4.26
C MET A 92 -2.57 -27.91 5.09
N LEU A 93 -3.71 -28.37 5.63
CA LEU A 93 -4.55 -27.58 6.53
C LEU A 93 -3.83 -27.20 7.82
N GLU A 94 -3.06 -28.13 8.41
CA GLU A 94 -2.28 -27.87 9.62
C GLU A 94 -1.26 -26.73 9.42
N ILE A 95 -0.61 -26.68 8.24
CA ILE A 95 0.34 -25.62 7.90
C ILE A 95 -0.36 -24.28 7.74
N SER A 96 -1.47 -24.22 7.01
CA SER A 96 -2.17 -22.94 6.83
C SER A 96 -2.78 -22.39 8.11
N GLU A 97 -3.26 -23.24 9.02
CA GLU A 97 -3.70 -22.81 10.35
C GLU A 97 -2.53 -22.34 11.23
N LEU A 98 -1.34 -22.97 11.12
CA LEU A 98 -0.13 -22.49 11.78
C LEU A 98 0.31 -21.11 11.28
N ILE A 99 0.27 -20.89 9.96
CA ILE A 99 0.54 -19.58 9.35
C ILE A 99 -0.48 -18.56 9.87
N TYR A 100 -1.77 -18.88 9.88
CA TYR A 100 -2.82 -17.98 10.38
C TYR A 100 -2.64 -17.58 11.85
N GLU A 101 -2.38 -18.54 12.75
CA GLU A 101 -2.15 -18.23 14.17
C GLU A 101 -0.90 -17.34 14.38
N THR A 102 0.11 -17.52 13.54
CA THR A 102 1.31 -16.67 13.54
C THR A 102 0.98 -15.25 13.06
N CYS A 103 0.25 -15.12 11.95
CA CYS A 103 -0.24 -13.84 11.42
C CYS A 103 -1.10 -13.08 12.44
N LYS A 104 -2.01 -13.79 13.13
CA LYS A 104 -2.86 -13.23 14.19
C LYS A 104 -2.03 -12.64 15.33
N THR A 105 -0.99 -13.34 15.75
CA THR A 105 -0.08 -12.88 16.81
C THR A 105 0.68 -11.62 16.37
N TYR A 106 1.17 -11.61 15.13
CA TYR A 106 1.80 -10.43 14.53
C TYR A 106 0.83 -9.24 14.48
N LEU A 107 -0.38 -9.43 13.95
CA LEU A 107 -1.35 -8.34 13.75
C LEU A 107 -1.82 -7.74 15.07
N MET A 108 -2.02 -8.55 16.11
CA MET A 108 -2.30 -8.05 17.47
C MET A 108 -1.15 -7.21 18.04
N THR A 109 0.09 -7.56 17.69
CA THR A 109 1.28 -6.80 18.10
C THR A 109 1.37 -5.48 17.34
N GLN A 110 1.02 -5.47 16.05
CA GLN A 110 0.93 -4.25 15.25
C GLN A 110 -0.20 -3.34 15.71
N LEU A 111 -1.38 -3.87 16.05
CA LEU A 111 -2.50 -3.07 16.56
C LEU A 111 -2.13 -2.30 17.84
N LYS A 112 -1.42 -2.95 18.77
CA LYS A 112 -0.87 -2.28 19.97
C LYS A 112 0.08 -1.15 19.60
N PHE A 113 0.92 -1.36 18.58
CA PHE A 113 1.85 -0.36 18.11
C PHE A 113 1.14 0.82 17.42
N ILE A 114 0.16 0.55 16.57
CA ILE A 114 -0.70 1.56 15.94
C ILE A 114 -1.43 2.38 17.00
N ALA A 115 -1.95 1.76 18.05
CA ALA A 115 -2.60 2.48 19.15
C ALA A 115 -1.66 3.48 19.85
N VAL A 116 -0.37 3.17 19.96
CA VAL A 116 0.64 4.09 20.50
C VAL A 116 0.87 5.27 19.56
N LEU A 117 0.97 5.02 18.25
CA LEU A 117 1.08 6.10 17.26
C LEU A 117 -0.18 6.96 17.20
N TRP A 118 -1.35 6.34 17.28
CA TRP A 118 -2.63 7.02 17.32
C TRP A 118 -2.74 7.91 18.56
N ALA A 119 -2.33 7.44 19.73
CA ALA A 119 -2.33 8.27 20.94
C ALA A 119 -1.47 9.53 20.76
N LEU A 120 -0.33 9.44 20.05
CA LEU A 120 0.49 10.59 19.71
C LEU A 120 -0.24 11.57 18.78
N ILE A 121 -0.87 11.09 17.72
CA ILE A 121 -1.62 11.94 16.78
C ILE A 121 -2.88 12.51 17.45
N ALA A 122 -3.54 11.75 18.33
CA ALA A 122 -4.69 12.21 19.09
C ALA A 122 -4.36 13.42 19.98
N VAL A 123 -3.17 13.43 20.61
CA VAL A 123 -2.69 14.61 21.36
C VAL A 123 -2.55 15.83 20.44
N VAL A 124 -2.03 15.64 19.23
CA VAL A 124 -1.89 16.73 18.23
C VAL A 124 -3.26 17.21 17.78
N MET A 125 -4.19 16.30 17.46
CA MET A 125 -5.54 16.64 17.04
C MET A 125 -6.31 17.39 18.12
N VAL A 126 -6.22 16.95 19.38
CA VAL A 126 -6.84 17.64 20.53
C VAL A 126 -6.20 19.01 20.75
N GLY A 127 -4.87 19.10 20.66
CA GLY A 127 -4.12 20.34 20.71
C GLY A 127 -4.60 21.36 19.67
N TYR A 128 -4.64 20.93 18.41
CA TYR A 128 -5.03 21.75 17.27
C TYR A 128 -6.52 22.10 17.28
N PHE A 129 -7.41 21.11 17.19
CA PHE A 129 -8.83 21.36 17.05
C PHE A 129 -9.47 21.88 18.36
N GLY A 130 -9.04 21.37 19.51
CA GLY A 130 -9.61 21.76 20.80
C GLY A 130 -9.10 23.11 21.30
N PHE A 131 -7.79 23.32 21.32
CA PHE A 131 -7.21 24.51 21.97
C PHE A 131 -6.90 25.65 21.01
N LEU A 132 -6.38 25.39 19.81
CA LEU A 132 -6.03 26.43 18.85
C LEU A 132 -7.25 26.91 18.06
N ARG A 133 -8.06 25.96 17.55
CA ARG A 133 -9.30 26.27 16.80
C ARG A 133 -10.50 26.57 17.68
N HIS A 134 -10.41 26.33 18.99
CA HIS A 134 -11.52 26.47 19.93
C HIS A 134 -12.80 25.71 19.51
N MET A 135 -12.65 24.57 18.82
CA MET A 135 -13.82 23.77 18.44
C MET A 135 -14.49 23.18 19.70
N GLY A 136 -15.80 23.01 19.60
CA GLY A 136 -16.57 22.31 20.63
C GLY A 136 -15.99 20.91 20.90
N ALA A 137 -15.98 20.51 22.18
CA ALA A 137 -15.45 19.23 22.60
C ALA A 137 -16.13 18.03 21.90
N ASP A 138 -17.40 18.20 21.54
CA ASP A 138 -18.20 17.27 20.73
C ASP A 138 -17.58 17.03 19.34
N ARG A 139 -17.18 18.08 18.62
CA ARG A 139 -16.53 17.94 17.30
C ARG A 139 -15.17 17.27 17.40
N VAL A 140 -14.36 17.65 18.39
CA VAL A 140 -13.04 17.03 18.61
C VAL A 140 -13.20 15.54 18.92
N VAL A 141 -14.18 15.17 19.76
CA VAL A 141 -14.48 13.76 20.05
C VAL A 141 -14.90 13.02 18.78
N ILE A 142 -15.70 13.63 17.90
CA ILE A 142 -16.09 13.02 16.62
C ILE A 142 -14.88 12.78 15.71
N ILE A 143 -13.94 13.72 15.62
CA ILE A 143 -12.68 13.54 14.87
C ILE A 143 -11.91 12.33 15.42
N LEU A 144 -11.76 12.24 16.75
CA LEU A 144 -11.06 11.13 17.39
C LEU A 144 -11.75 9.79 17.14
N VAL A 145 -13.08 9.72 17.29
CA VAL A 145 -13.85 8.50 17.05
C VAL A 145 -13.77 8.10 15.58
N ALA A 146 -13.93 9.04 14.65
CA ALA A 146 -13.82 8.78 13.22
C ALA A 146 -12.43 8.24 12.85
N SER A 147 -11.37 8.76 13.47
CA SER A 147 -10.00 8.24 13.26
C SER A 147 -9.83 6.80 13.74
N LEU A 148 -10.45 6.43 14.86
CA LEU A 148 -10.46 5.04 15.31
C LEU A 148 -11.27 4.14 14.37
N VAL A 149 -12.37 4.64 13.80
CA VAL A 149 -13.16 3.93 12.77
C VAL A 149 -12.32 3.71 11.51
N GLY A 150 -11.56 4.72 11.05
CA GLY A 150 -10.63 4.58 9.93
C GLY A 150 -9.58 3.49 10.17
N ILE A 151 -8.91 3.52 11.33
CA ILE A 151 -7.95 2.48 11.73
C ILE A 151 -8.61 1.10 11.79
N ALA A 152 -9.80 1.00 12.37
CA ALA A 152 -10.54 -0.25 12.49
C ALA A 152 -10.94 -0.80 11.12
N GLY A 153 -11.32 0.06 10.17
CA GLY A 153 -11.60 -0.29 8.79
C GLY A 153 -10.39 -0.91 8.10
N SER A 154 -9.25 -0.20 8.08
CA SER A 154 -8.01 -0.70 7.47
C SER A 154 -7.55 -2.02 8.10
N CYS A 155 -7.57 -2.12 9.43
CA CYS A 155 -7.15 -3.33 10.14
C CYS A 155 -8.13 -4.49 9.98
N GLY A 156 -9.43 -4.21 9.92
CA GLY A 156 -10.48 -5.21 9.75
C GLY A 156 -10.42 -5.87 8.37
N VAL A 157 -10.27 -5.07 7.31
CA VAL A 157 -10.09 -5.59 5.95
C VAL A 157 -8.78 -6.37 5.82
N ALA A 158 -7.69 -5.87 6.40
CA ALA A 158 -6.41 -6.59 6.45
C ALA A 158 -6.53 -7.95 7.14
N TRP A 159 -7.21 -8.02 8.29
CA TRP A 159 -7.45 -9.27 9.01
C TRP A 159 -8.28 -10.26 8.18
N PHE A 160 -9.34 -9.76 7.55
CA PHE A 160 -10.16 -10.54 6.62
C PHE A 160 -9.31 -11.12 5.48
N GLY A 161 -8.45 -10.30 4.88
CA GLY A 161 -7.52 -10.70 3.81
C GLY A 161 -6.61 -11.85 4.21
N ILE A 162 -5.94 -11.75 5.36
CA ILE A 162 -5.08 -12.84 5.88
C ILE A 162 -5.87 -14.15 6.00
N ARG A 163 -7.10 -14.10 6.53
CA ARG A 163 -7.87 -15.33 6.74
C ARG A 163 -8.33 -15.93 5.41
N VAL A 164 -8.73 -15.10 4.45
CA VAL A 164 -9.08 -15.56 3.10
C VAL A 164 -7.87 -16.20 2.42
N ASN A 165 -6.70 -15.55 2.49
CA ASN A 165 -5.47 -16.03 1.88
C ASN A 165 -4.99 -17.35 2.48
N THR A 166 -5.03 -17.49 3.81
CA THR A 166 -4.66 -18.74 4.51
C THR A 166 -5.65 -19.88 4.27
N PHE A 167 -6.91 -19.59 3.94
CA PHE A 167 -7.74 -20.65 3.36
C PHE A 167 -7.26 -20.98 1.95
N ALA A 168 -7.20 -19.98 1.08
CA ALA A 168 -6.91 -20.19 -0.33
C ALA A 168 -5.57 -20.89 -0.59
N ASN A 169 -4.49 -20.55 0.11
CA ASN A 169 -3.15 -21.12 -0.10
C ASN A 169 -3.14 -22.66 0.00
N SER A 170 -3.71 -23.21 1.07
CA SER A 170 -3.77 -24.65 1.31
C SER A 170 -4.70 -25.38 0.37
N ARG A 171 -5.79 -24.72 -0.07
CA ARG A 171 -6.71 -25.30 -1.07
C ARG A 171 -6.12 -25.26 -2.47
N THR A 172 -5.37 -24.22 -2.81
CA THR A 172 -4.60 -24.12 -4.07
C THR A 172 -3.51 -25.20 -4.10
N ALA A 173 -2.74 -25.35 -3.01
CA ALA A 173 -1.74 -26.39 -2.86
C ALA A 173 -2.34 -27.79 -3.07
N PHE A 174 -3.46 -28.09 -2.41
CA PHE A 174 -4.12 -29.39 -2.56
C PHE A 174 -4.76 -29.59 -3.94
N ALA A 175 -5.35 -28.55 -4.53
CA ALA A 175 -5.96 -28.61 -5.84
C ALA A 175 -4.93 -28.85 -6.96
N SER A 176 -3.69 -28.38 -6.78
CA SER A 176 -2.58 -28.61 -7.73
C SER A 176 -2.32 -30.11 -7.95
N LEU A 177 -2.50 -30.93 -6.91
CA LEU A 177 -2.24 -32.37 -6.93
C LEU A 177 -3.19 -33.16 -7.84
N ARG A 178 -4.24 -32.51 -8.37
CA ARG A 178 -5.11 -33.08 -9.40
C ARG A 178 -4.47 -33.10 -10.78
N GLY A 179 -3.30 -32.47 -10.94
CA GLY A 179 -2.60 -32.37 -12.22
C GLY A 179 -3.34 -31.50 -13.25
N LYS A 180 -4.10 -30.49 -12.80
CA LYS A 180 -4.81 -29.53 -13.66
C LYS A 180 -4.48 -28.08 -13.26
N PRO A 181 -4.18 -27.19 -14.23
CA PRO A 181 -3.78 -25.81 -13.94
C PRO A 181 -4.94 -24.87 -13.62
N TYR A 182 -6.15 -25.11 -14.13
CA TYR A 182 -7.27 -24.17 -13.91
C TYR A 182 -7.64 -23.96 -12.42
N PRO A 183 -7.75 -25.01 -11.58
CA PRO A 183 -8.02 -24.82 -10.16
C PRO A 183 -6.93 -24.04 -9.42
N THR A 184 -5.66 -24.18 -9.81
CA THR A 184 -4.56 -23.45 -9.18
C THR A 184 -4.60 -21.96 -9.52
N TYR A 185 -5.19 -21.59 -10.66
CA TYR A 185 -5.54 -20.21 -11.02
C TYR A 185 -6.81 -19.68 -10.32
N ALA A 186 -7.87 -20.47 -10.35
CA ALA A 186 -9.19 -19.98 -9.98
C ALA A 186 -9.34 -19.69 -8.48
N ILE A 187 -8.70 -20.49 -7.61
CA ILE A 187 -8.79 -20.35 -6.15
C ILE A 187 -8.10 -19.06 -5.66
N PRO A 188 -6.84 -18.75 -6.05
CA PRO A 188 -6.21 -17.48 -5.69
C PRO A 188 -6.97 -16.26 -6.22
N LEU A 189 -7.48 -16.32 -7.46
CA LEU A 189 -8.28 -15.20 -7.98
C LEU A 189 -9.59 -15.01 -7.21
N GLN A 190 -10.26 -16.11 -6.82
CA GLN A 190 -11.46 -16.06 -5.99
C GLN A 190 -11.17 -15.42 -4.62
N ALA A 191 -10.02 -15.73 -4.03
CA ALA A 191 -9.54 -15.09 -2.80
C ALA A 191 -9.32 -13.60 -2.99
N GLY A 192 -8.55 -13.20 -4.01
CA GLY A 192 -8.31 -11.80 -4.31
C GLY A 192 -9.59 -11.00 -4.55
N MET A 193 -10.54 -11.54 -5.32
CA MET A 193 -11.84 -10.88 -5.55
C MET A 193 -12.68 -10.77 -4.28
N SER A 194 -12.62 -11.76 -3.39
CA SER A 194 -13.28 -11.68 -2.08
C SER A 194 -12.74 -10.49 -1.27
N ILE A 195 -11.42 -10.35 -1.20
CA ILE A 195 -10.74 -9.27 -0.47
C ILE A 195 -11.08 -7.92 -1.09
N GLY A 196 -10.92 -7.77 -2.41
CA GLY A 196 -11.19 -6.53 -3.12
C GLY A 196 -12.64 -6.07 -2.97
N MET A 197 -13.62 -6.99 -3.03
CA MET A 197 -15.03 -6.63 -2.86
C MET A 197 -15.34 -6.21 -1.42
N VAL A 198 -14.81 -6.90 -0.40
CA VAL A 198 -15.00 -6.50 1.00
C VAL A 198 -14.35 -5.15 1.28
N LEU A 199 -13.12 -4.94 0.81
CA LEU A 199 -12.37 -3.70 1.01
C LEU A 199 -13.14 -2.49 0.51
N ILE A 200 -13.50 -2.50 -0.78
CA ILE A 200 -14.13 -1.37 -1.45
C ILE A 200 -15.55 -1.14 -0.92
N SER A 201 -16.28 -2.22 -0.66
CA SER A 201 -17.65 -2.11 -0.15
C SER A 201 -17.69 -1.63 1.30
N THR A 202 -16.71 -2.01 2.13
CA THR A 202 -16.60 -1.52 3.52
C THR A 202 -16.25 -0.03 3.52
N GLU A 203 -15.27 0.37 2.73
CA GLU A 203 -14.85 1.76 2.61
C GLU A 203 -16.01 2.65 2.11
N LEU A 204 -16.67 2.24 1.04
CA LEU A 204 -17.77 3.00 0.45
C LEU A 204 -18.98 3.05 1.38
N LEU A 205 -19.27 1.97 2.09
CA LEU A 205 -20.32 1.94 3.11
C LEU A 205 -20.04 2.95 4.24
N LEU A 206 -18.79 3.03 4.72
CA LEU A 206 -18.42 3.96 5.79
C LEU A 206 -18.54 5.42 5.33
N MET A 207 -18.06 5.77 4.13
CA MET A 207 -18.25 7.13 3.62
C MET A 207 -19.70 7.47 3.35
N LEU A 208 -20.50 6.55 2.77
CA LEU A 208 -21.94 6.77 2.59
C LEU A 208 -22.64 6.95 3.94
N ALA A 209 -22.21 6.21 4.96
CA ALA A 209 -22.74 6.40 6.31
C ALA A 209 -22.42 7.79 6.86
N ILE A 210 -21.21 8.30 6.62
CA ILE A 210 -20.83 9.68 6.96
C ILE A 210 -21.71 10.67 6.19
N LEU A 211 -21.89 10.50 4.88
CA LEU A 211 -22.69 11.42 4.05
C LEU A 211 -24.18 11.46 4.41
N LEU A 212 -24.76 10.31 4.79
CA LEU A 212 -26.21 10.16 4.89
C LEU A 212 -26.75 10.21 6.31
N PHE A 213 -25.93 9.83 7.31
CA PHE A 213 -26.39 9.69 8.70
C PHE A 213 -25.67 10.61 9.68
N ILE A 214 -24.50 11.16 9.34
CA ILE A 214 -23.84 12.17 10.18
C ILE A 214 -24.45 13.54 9.82
N PRO A 215 -24.83 14.36 10.82
CA PRO A 215 -25.33 15.71 10.58
C PRO A 215 -24.34 16.52 9.73
N ALA A 216 -24.88 17.33 8.80
CA ALA A 216 -24.10 18.01 7.78
C ALA A 216 -22.98 18.90 8.32
N ASP A 217 -23.16 19.45 9.52
CA ASP A 217 -22.21 20.32 10.22
C ASP A 217 -21.08 19.56 10.96
N PHE A 218 -21.21 18.24 11.13
CA PHE A 218 -20.17 17.37 11.69
C PHE A 218 -19.46 16.52 10.65
N ALA A 219 -19.98 16.45 9.42
CA ALA A 219 -19.47 15.58 8.37
C ALA A 219 -18.01 15.90 7.98
N GLY A 220 -17.65 17.19 7.83
CA GLY A 220 -16.26 17.60 7.55
C GLY A 220 -15.28 17.10 8.62
N SER A 221 -15.62 17.33 9.89
CA SER A 221 -14.87 16.82 11.04
C SER A 221 -14.73 15.28 11.02
N CYS A 222 -15.81 14.57 10.66
CA CYS A 222 -15.79 13.12 10.56
C CYS A 222 -14.88 12.62 9.43
N PHE A 223 -14.94 13.22 8.24
CA PHE A 223 -14.09 12.84 7.11
C PHE A 223 -12.60 13.04 7.39
N ILE A 224 -12.22 14.15 8.02
CA ILE A 224 -10.82 14.38 8.41
C ILE A 224 -10.35 13.32 9.40
N GLY A 225 -11.13 13.10 10.47
CA GLY A 225 -10.78 12.09 11.46
C GLY A 225 -10.60 10.73 10.81
N PHE A 226 -11.57 10.32 9.99
CA PHE A 226 -11.55 9.08 9.24
C PHE A 226 -10.30 8.95 8.35
N ALA A 227 -10.00 9.97 7.54
CA ALA A 227 -8.88 9.98 6.61
C ALA A 227 -7.50 9.94 7.32
N ILE A 228 -7.34 10.68 8.43
CA ILE A 228 -6.14 10.59 9.27
C ILE A 228 -5.97 9.16 9.82
N GLY A 229 -7.07 8.56 10.28
CA GLY A 229 -7.08 7.23 10.87
C GLY A 229 -6.66 6.14 9.89
N GLU A 230 -7.29 6.10 8.71
CA GLU A 230 -6.95 5.13 7.67
C GLU A 230 -5.52 5.32 7.14
N SER A 231 -5.05 6.56 6.94
CA SER A 231 -3.65 6.84 6.56
C SER A 231 -2.64 6.38 7.60
N LEU A 232 -2.94 6.55 8.90
CA LEU A 232 -2.08 6.01 9.95
C LEU A 232 -2.04 4.48 9.92
N GLY A 233 -3.21 3.84 9.82
CA GLY A 233 -3.34 2.38 9.77
C GLY A 233 -2.58 1.80 8.58
N ALA A 234 -2.82 2.33 7.39
CA ALA A 234 -2.16 1.92 6.15
C ALA A 234 -0.64 2.12 6.21
N SER A 235 -0.16 3.30 6.62
CA SER A 235 1.28 3.57 6.73
C SER A 235 1.98 2.60 7.68
N ALA A 236 1.39 2.36 8.86
CA ALA A 236 1.96 1.44 9.83
C ALA A 236 1.97 -0.01 9.35
N LEU A 237 0.85 -0.50 8.82
CA LEU A 237 0.74 -1.87 8.34
C LEU A 237 1.65 -2.12 7.12
N ARG A 238 1.73 -1.17 6.18
CA ARG A 238 2.54 -1.30 4.97
C ARG A 238 4.04 -1.26 5.27
N ILE A 239 4.51 -0.28 6.05
CA ILE A 239 5.94 -0.15 6.37
C ILE A 239 6.40 -1.28 7.27
N ALA A 240 5.69 -1.53 8.39
CA ALA A 240 6.10 -2.57 9.33
C ALA A 240 5.93 -3.97 8.72
N GLY A 241 4.86 -4.20 7.96
CA GLY A 241 4.64 -5.44 7.21
C GLY A 241 5.74 -5.69 6.19
N GLY A 242 6.05 -4.69 5.36
CA GLY A 242 7.14 -4.76 4.38
C GLY A 242 8.50 -5.09 5.00
N ILE A 243 8.87 -4.40 6.08
CA ILE A 243 10.12 -4.69 6.79
C ILE A 243 10.10 -6.10 7.38
N PHE A 244 8.98 -6.52 7.99
CA PHE A 244 8.84 -7.85 8.57
C PHE A 244 9.02 -8.95 7.51
N THR A 245 8.29 -8.86 6.39
CA THR A 245 8.32 -9.90 5.35
C THR A 245 9.71 -10.04 4.77
N LYS A 246 10.35 -8.93 4.37
CA LYS A 246 11.67 -9.03 3.73
C LYS A 246 12.81 -9.38 4.69
N ILE A 247 12.65 -9.20 6.00
CA ILE A 247 13.58 -9.80 6.98
C ILE A 247 13.47 -11.32 6.98
N ALA A 248 12.23 -11.84 6.93
CA ALA A 248 11.96 -13.26 6.96
C ALA A 248 12.39 -13.94 5.66
N ASP A 249 12.02 -13.35 4.52
CA ASP A 249 12.33 -13.80 3.16
C ASP A 249 13.85 -13.93 2.95
N ILE A 250 14.61 -12.83 3.01
CA ILE A 250 16.08 -12.85 2.90
C ILE A 250 16.72 -13.79 3.95
N GLY A 251 16.16 -13.83 5.15
CA GLY A 251 16.58 -14.73 6.22
C GLY A 251 16.50 -16.21 5.82
N SER A 252 15.40 -16.58 5.17
CA SER A 252 15.11 -17.93 4.71
C SER A 252 15.85 -18.25 3.40
N ASP A 253 15.82 -17.35 2.44
CA ASP A 253 16.33 -17.55 1.08
C ASP A 253 17.85 -17.66 1.01
N LEU A 254 18.57 -16.93 1.86
CA LEU A 254 20.02 -17.09 1.94
C LEU A 254 20.44 -18.50 2.38
N MET A 255 19.55 -19.29 2.99
CA MET A 255 19.84 -20.68 3.35
C MET A 255 19.94 -21.58 2.11
N LYS A 256 19.29 -21.22 0.99
CA LYS A 256 19.43 -21.90 -0.31
C LYS A 256 20.89 -21.90 -0.77
N ILE A 257 21.61 -20.80 -0.55
CA ILE A 257 23.02 -20.66 -0.95
C ILE A 257 23.94 -21.29 0.11
N VAL A 258 23.68 -21.02 1.39
CA VAL A 258 24.55 -21.44 2.50
C VAL A 258 24.54 -22.96 2.67
N PHE A 259 23.35 -23.58 2.65
CA PHE A 259 23.16 -24.99 2.97
C PHE A 259 22.72 -25.83 1.77
N LYS A 260 22.51 -25.23 0.58
CA LYS A 260 22.07 -25.93 -0.65
C LYS A 260 20.79 -26.74 -0.46
N ILE A 261 19.86 -26.20 0.33
CA ILE A 261 18.53 -26.76 0.55
C ILE A 261 17.52 -26.23 -0.47
N LYS A 262 16.36 -26.87 -0.56
CA LYS A 262 15.24 -26.41 -1.40
C LYS A 262 14.68 -25.07 -0.87
N GLU A 263 13.99 -24.34 -1.74
CA GLU A 263 13.08 -23.27 -1.32
C GLU A 263 11.99 -23.85 -0.41
N ASP A 264 11.64 -23.12 0.65
CA ASP A 264 10.64 -23.52 1.65
C ASP A 264 10.86 -24.86 2.35
N ASP A 265 12.11 -25.30 2.47
CA ASP A 265 12.48 -26.54 3.17
C ASP A 265 11.94 -26.55 4.61
N ALA A 266 11.16 -27.57 4.96
CA ALA A 266 10.51 -27.66 6.26
C ALA A 266 11.47 -27.66 7.45
N ARG A 267 12.76 -27.93 7.26
CA ARG A 267 13.81 -27.86 8.28
C ARG A 267 14.30 -26.45 8.55
N ASN A 268 14.01 -25.49 7.68
CA ASN A 268 14.37 -24.10 7.85
C ASN A 268 13.35 -23.40 8.77
N PRO A 269 13.74 -22.94 9.99
CA PRO A 269 12.82 -22.29 10.91
C PRO A 269 12.28 -20.95 10.39
N GLY A 270 12.90 -20.35 9.38
CA GLY A 270 12.49 -19.08 8.80
C GLY A 270 11.23 -19.14 7.92
N VAL A 271 10.90 -20.29 7.33
CA VAL A 271 9.84 -20.38 6.30
C VAL A 271 8.46 -20.02 6.83
N ILE A 272 8.13 -20.38 8.09
CA ILE A 272 6.85 -19.94 8.69
C ILE A 272 6.80 -18.42 8.88
N ALA A 273 7.94 -17.80 9.21
CA ALA A 273 8.02 -16.35 9.31
C ALA A 273 7.88 -15.69 7.94
N ASP A 274 8.40 -16.33 6.90
CA ASP A 274 8.31 -15.91 5.51
C ASP A 274 6.86 -15.91 5.02
N CYS A 275 6.17 -17.06 5.14
CA CYS A 275 4.75 -17.15 4.81
C CYS A 275 3.88 -16.18 5.63
N THR A 276 4.23 -15.98 6.91
CA THR A 276 3.59 -14.96 7.75
C THR A 276 3.83 -13.57 7.17
N GLY A 277 5.03 -13.32 6.67
CA GLY A 277 5.45 -12.12 5.98
C GLY A 277 4.62 -11.83 4.74
N ASP A 278 4.42 -12.80 3.85
CA ASP A 278 3.64 -12.57 2.61
C ASP A 278 2.20 -12.18 2.94
N ASN A 279 1.63 -12.77 4.00
CA ASN A 279 0.33 -12.34 4.49
C ASN A 279 0.40 -10.95 5.15
N ALA A 280 1.39 -10.69 6.00
CA ALA A 280 1.53 -9.46 6.79
C ALA A 280 1.97 -8.21 6.00
N GLY A 281 2.75 -8.39 4.94
CA GLY A 281 3.30 -7.32 4.12
C GLY A 281 2.63 -7.26 2.75
N ASP A 282 2.56 -8.40 2.06
CA ASP A 282 2.16 -8.45 0.65
C ASP A 282 0.66 -8.63 0.45
N SER A 283 -0.09 -9.08 1.47
CA SER A 283 -1.56 -9.11 1.46
C SER A 283 -2.20 -8.02 2.32
N VAL A 284 -1.79 -7.91 3.58
CA VAL A 284 -2.27 -6.87 4.51
C VAL A 284 -1.91 -5.48 4.02
N GLY A 285 -0.69 -5.32 3.50
CA GLY A 285 -0.18 -4.04 3.01
C GLY A 285 -1.07 -3.46 1.92
N PRO A 286 -1.28 -4.13 0.77
CA PRO A 286 -2.14 -3.61 -0.28
C PRO A 286 -3.60 -3.49 0.14
N SER A 287 -4.07 -4.33 1.05
CA SER A 287 -5.45 -4.23 1.55
C SER A 287 -5.66 -2.95 2.37
N ALA A 288 -4.73 -2.63 3.27
CA ALA A 288 -4.81 -1.41 4.07
C ALA A 288 -4.53 -0.16 3.22
N ASP A 289 -3.52 -0.22 2.34
CA ASP A 289 -3.17 0.84 1.39
C ASP A 289 -4.31 1.10 0.38
N GLY A 290 -4.94 0.04 -0.12
CA GLY A 290 -6.12 0.12 -0.97
C GLY A 290 -7.28 0.80 -0.25
N PHE A 291 -7.61 0.37 0.98
CA PHE A 291 -8.68 0.99 1.77
C PHE A 291 -8.47 2.51 1.91
N GLU A 292 -7.26 2.90 2.30
CA GLU A 292 -6.85 4.29 2.45
C GLU A 292 -6.85 5.06 1.13
N THR A 293 -6.39 4.46 0.04
CA THR A 293 -6.40 5.09 -1.29
C THR A 293 -7.81 5.52 -1.68
N TYR A 294 -8.80 4.63 -1.44
CA TYR A 294 -10.19 4.87 -1.78
C TYR A 294 -10.83 5.95 -0.88
N GLY A 295 -10.53 5.90 0.42
CA GLY A 295 -11.03 6.87 1.40
C GLY A 295 -10.47 8.26 1.15
N VAL A 296 -9.15 8.39 1.16
CA VAL A 296 -8.45 9.68 1.00
C VAL A 296 -8.75 10.33 -0.34
N THR A 297 -8.79 9.57 -1.44
CA THR A 297 -9.18 10.13 -2.75
C THR A 297 -10.63 10.61 -2.75
N GLY A 298 -11.52 9.88 -2.07
CA GLY A 298 -12.90 10.29 -1.87
C GLY A 298 -13.02 11.60 -1.10
N VAL A 299 -12.35 11.69 0.06
CA VAL A 299 -12.31 12.89 0.90
C VAL A 299 -11.72 14.07 0.14
N ALA A 300 -10.61 13.88 -0.59
CA ALA A 300 -9.98 14.91 -1.40
C ALA A 300 -10.95 15.50 -2.44
N LEU A 301 -11.73 14.67 -3.13
CA LEU A 301 -12.71 15.11 -4.12
C LEU A 301 -13.92 15.80 -3.48
N ILE A 302 -14.39 15.31 -2.33
CA ILE A 302 -15.47 15.97 -1.57
C ILE A 302 -15.00 17.38 -1.20
N THR A 303 -13.85 17.50 -0.55
CA THR A 303 -13.24 18.78 -0.18
C THR A 303 -13.12 19.70 -1.41
N PHE A 304 -12.54 19.20 -2.50
CA PHE A 304 -12.35 19.99 -3.71
C PHE A 304 -13.70 20.50 -4.26
N ILE A 305 -14.72 19.63 -4.34
CA ILE A 305 -16.05 20.03 -4.83
C ILE A 305 -16.68 21.10 -3.93
N LEU A 306 -16.53 20.98 -2.61
CA LEU A 306 -17.11 21.96 -1.68
C LEU A 306 -16.38 23.31 -1.71
N LEU A 307 -15.06 23.32 -1.89
CA LEU A 307 -14.24 24.53 -1.82
C LEU A 307 -14.06 25.25 -3.17
N ALA A 308 -13.91 24.49 -4.26
CA ALA A 308 -13.49 25.04 -5.55
C ALA A 308 -14.60 25.05 -6.63
N VAL A 309 -15.69 24.30 -6.42
CA VAL A 309 -16.83 24.25 -7.37
C VAL A 309 -17.95 25.18 -6.92
N GLY A 310 -18.59 25.85 -7.88
CA GLY A 310 -19.74 26.73 -7.62
C GLY A 310 -20.94 25.98 -7.02
N GLU A 311 -21.69 26.65 -6.13
CA GLU A 311 -22.81 26.06 -5.38
C GLU A 311 -23.83 25.31 -6.24
N GLY A 312 -24.11 25.83 -7.44
CA GLY A 312 -25.10 25.26 -8.36
C GLY A 312 -24.78 23.86 -8.90
N PHE A 313 -23.55 23.36 -8.72
CA PHE A 313 -23.08 22.06 -9.23
C PHE A 313 -22.73 21.05 -8.14
N ARG A 314 -22.59 21.47 -6.88
CA ARG A 314 -21.98 20.66 -5.81
C ARG A 314 -22.75 19.37 -5.55
N VAL A 315 -24.08 19.46 -5.45
CA VAL A 315 -24.94 18.30 -5.17
C VAL A 315 -24.90 17.31 -6.34
N GLU A 316 -25.06 17.78 -7.58
CA GLU A 316 -25.00 16.89 -8.75
C GLU A 316 -23.66 16.15 -8.85
N LEU A 317 -22.54 16.85 -8.68
CA LEU A 317 -21.21 16.24 -8.77
C LEU A 317 -20.92 15.27 -7.62
N LEU A 318 -21.28 15.61 -6.38
CA LEU A 318 -21.09 14.72 -5.22
C LEU A 318 -21.91 13.43 -5.37
N VAL A 319 -23.18 13.54 -5.76
CA VAL A 319 -24.02 12.35 -6.00
C VAL A 319 -23.44 11.54 -7.17
N TRP A 320 -23.04 12.19 -8.25
CA TRP A 320 -22.47 11.53 -9.42
C TRP A 320 -21.19 10.74 -9.11
N ILE A 321 -20.21 11.31 -8.41
CA ILE A 321 -18.96 10.58 -8.09
C ILE A 321 -19.24 9.36 -7.19
N PHE A 322 -20.16 9.46 -6.23
CA PHE A 322 -20.49 8.34 -5.35
C PHE A 322 -21.25 7.25 -6.10
N VAL A 323 -22.22 7.62 -6.94
CA VAL A 323 -22.93 6.64 -7.78
C VAL A 323 -21.98 5.97 -8.77
N MET A 324 -20.99 6.71 -9.30
CA MET A 324 -19.97 6.12 -10.15
C MET A 324 -19.16 5.04 -9.41
N ARG A 325 -18.74 5.28 -8.16
CA ARG A 325 -18.06 4.28 -7.33
C ARG A 325 -18.94 3.05 -7.08
N ILE A 326 -20.24 3.27 -6.79
CA ILE A 326 -21.23 2.21 -6.59
C ILE A 326 -21.32 1.33 -7.86
N VAL A 327 -21.42 1.94 -9.03
CA VAL A 327 -21.50 1.23 -10.31
C VAL A 327 -20.20 0.47 -10.62
N MET A 328 -19.04 0.99 -10.24
CA MET A 328 -17.74 0.33 -10.43
C MET A 328 -17.59 -0.97 -9.62
N VAL A 329 -18.26 -1.07 -8.46
CA VAL A 329 -18.37 -2.34 -7.72
C VAL A 329 -19.15 -3.38 -8.53
N LEU A 330 -20.28 -2.98 -9.13
CA LEU A 330 -21.07 -3.86 -10.00
C LEU A 330 -20.33 -4.21 -11.28
N ALA A 331 -19.60 -3.27 -11.87
CA ALA A 331 -18.77 -3.47 -13.05
C ALA A 331 -17.71 -4.54 -12.80
N SER A 332 -17.04 -4.48 -11.65
CA SER A 332 -16.04 -5.46 -11.22
C SER A 332 -16.64 -6.85 -11.02
N LEU A 333 -17.82 -6.93 -10.41
CA LEU A 333 -18.54 -8.20 -10.23
C LEU A 333 -18.93 -8.83 -11.58
N ALA A 334 -19.48 -8.02 -12.49
CA ALA A 334 -19.87 -8.45 -13.83
C ALA A 334 -18.64 -8.91 -14.65
N ALA A 335 -17.56 -8.12 -14.62
CA ALA A 335 -16.32 -8.44 -15.33
C ALA A 335 -15.69 -9.74 -14.80
N TYR A 336 -15.66 -9.94 -13.48
CA TYR A 336 -15.19 -11.18 -12.88
C TYR A 336 -16.04 -12.39 -13.30
N GLY A 337 -17.37 -12.26 -13.26
CA GLY A 337 -18.28 -13.32 -13.70
C GLY A 337 -18.08 -13.69 -15.18
N LEU A 338 -18.02 -12.69 -16.07
CA LEU A 338 -17.77 -12.89 -17.49
C LEU A 338 -16.41 -13.54 -17.74
N ASN A 339 -15.34 -13.03 -17.11
CA ASN A 339 -14.01 -13.62 -17.24
C ASN A 339 -14.01 -15.07 -16.77
N ASN A 340 -14.60 -15.38 -15.62
CA ASN A 340 -14.68 -16.75 -15.10
C ASN A 340 -15.40 -17.71 -16.07
N VAL A 341 -16.48 -17.26 -16.74
CA VAL A 341 -17.17 -18.07 -17.76
C VAL A 341 -16.25 -18.37 -18.95
N PHE A 342 -15.59 -17.35 -19.50
CA PHE A 342 -14.69 -17.52 -20.65
C PHE A 342 -13.45 -18.37 -20.32
N GLN A 343 -12.79 -18.09 -19.20
CA GLN A 343 -11.59 -18.82 -18.80
C GLN A 343 -11.91 -20.26 -18.38
N SER A 344 -13.03 -20.49 -17.69
CA SER A 344 -13.47 -21.86 -17.40
C SER A 344 -13.79 -22.63 -18.68
N ALA A 345 -14.41 -22.02 -19.69
CA ALA A 345 -14.70 -22.70 -20.95
C ALA A 345 -13.40 -23.11 -21.68
N LYS A 346 -12.37 -22.28 -21.61
CA LYS A 346 -11.09 -22.49 -22.28
C LYS A 346 -10.16 -23.47 -21.55
N TYR A 347 -10.02 -23.34 -20.23
CA TYR A 347 -8.94 -23.96 -19.47
C TYR A 347 -9.36 -25.09 -18.52
N LYS A 348 -10.66 -25.28 -18.26
CA LYS A 348 -11.12 -26.29 -17.28
C LYS A 348 -10.59 -27.70 -17.53
N ASN A 349 -10.45 -28.08 -18.79
CA ASN A 349 -9.92 -29.40 -19.18
C ASN A 349 -8.51 -29.34 -19.78
N ALA A 350 -7.92 -28.15 -19.88
CA ALA A 350 -6.59 -27.98 -20.46
C ALA A 350 -5.51 -28.61 -19.57
N ASP A 351 -4.45 -29.12 -20.20
CA ASP A 351 -3.28 -29.65 -19.50
C ASP A 351 -2.19 -28.60 -19.28
N HIS A 352 -2.27 -27.47 -19.98
CA HIS A 352 -1.37 -26.33 -19.83
C HIS A 352 -2.15 -25.00 -19.87
N MET A 353 -1.63 -24.01 -19.16
CA MET A 353 -2.24 -22.68 -19.05
C MET A 353 -1.15 -21.63 -18.86
N ASN A 354 -1.23 -20.54 -19.62
CA ASN A 354 -0.49 -19.34 -19.26
C ASN A 354 -1.32 -18.60 -18.19
N PHE A 355 -0.80 -18.56 -16.97
CA PHE A 355 -1.48 -17.96 -15.81
C PHE A 355 -1.62 -16.43 -15.91
N GLU A 356 -0.78 -15.75 -16.69
CA GLU A 356 -0.85 -14.29 -16.86
C GLU A 356 -2.00 -13.85 -17.78
N HIS A 357 -2.27 -14.60 -18.85
CA HIS A 357 -3.29 -14.27 -19.84
C HIS A 357 -4.70 -14.01 -19.25
N PRO A 358 -5.25 -14.88 -18.39
CA PRO A 358 -6.60 -14.67 -17.85
C PRO A 358 -6.67 -13.53 -16.81
N LEU A 359 -5.56 -13.19 -16.15
CA LEU A 359 -5.45 -12.03 -15.26
C LEU A 359 -5.41 -10.74 -16.08
N THR A 360 -4.60 -10.67 -17.14
CA THR A 360 -4.60 -9.57 -18.11
C THR A 360 -5.99 -9.38 -18.71
N ALA A 361 -6.66 -10.47 -19.13
CA ALA A 361 -8.00 -10.41 -19.69
C ALA A 361 -9.01 -9.80 -18.71
N LEU A 362 -8.94 -10.16 -17.42
CA LEU A 362 -9.81 -9.58 -16.40
C LEU A 362 -9.62 -8.06 -16.28
N VAL A 363 -8.37 -7.59 -16.25
CA VAL A 363 -8.05 -6.15 -16.17
C VAL A 363 -8.64 -5.39 -17.37
N TRP A 364 -8.45 -5.90 -18.59
CA TRP A 364 -8.99 -5.27 -19.80
C TRP A 364 -10.52 -5.30 -19.87
N VAL A 365 -11.14 -6.44 -19.59
CA VAL A 365 -12.61 -6.57 -19.58
C VAL A 365 -13.21 -5.62 -18.57
N THR A 366 -12.63 -5.52 -17.38
CA THR A 366 -13.09 -4.59 -16.33
C THR A 366 -12.93 -3.14 -16.76
N SER A 367 -11.81 -2.79 -17.42
CA SER A 367 -11.57 -1.43 -17.92
C SER A 367 -12.61 -1.02 -18.96
N LEU A 368 -12.85 -1.87 -19.96
CA LEU A 368 -13.79 -1.60 -21.04
C LEU A 368 -15.23 -1.46 -20.53
N ILE A 369 -15.65 -2.37 -19.63
CA ILE A 369 -16.97 -2.30 -18.98
C ILE A 369 -17.08 -1.02 -18.14
N SER A 370 -16.05 -0.68 -17.37
CA SER A 370 -16.06 0.51 -16.50
C SER A 370 -16.12 1.80 -17.31
N VAL A 371 -15.39 1.90 -18.44
CA VAL A 371 -15.50 3.05 -19.36
C VAL A 371 -16.90 3.13 -19.95
N ALA A 372 -17.44 2.04 -20.48
CA ALA A 372 -18.79 2.03 -21.06
C ALA A 372 -19.87 2.46 -20.04
N LEU A 373 -19.79 1.94 -18.80
CA LEU A 373 -20.68 2.31 -17.72
C LEU A 373 -20.47 3.75 -17.24
N THR A 374 -19.24 4.27 -17.28
CA THR A 374 -18.95 5.68 -16.96
C THR A 374 -19.72 6.61 -17.89
N PHE A 375 -19.68 6.37 -19.19
CA PHE A 375 -20.44 7.18 -20.15
C PHE A 375 -21.95 7.01 -19.97
N LEU A 376 -22.44 5.78 -19.81
CA LEU A 376 -23.86 5.50 -19.63
C LEU A 376 -24.41 6.20 -18.37
N VAL A 377 -23.74 6.04 -17.23
CA VAL A 377 -24.20 6.58 -15.95
C VAL A 377 -24.10 8.10 -15.91
N SER A 378 -23.03 8.68 -16.46
CA SER A 378 -22.93 10.14 -16.57
C SER A 378 -24.04 10.72 -17.45
N TYR A 379 -24.36 10.08 -18.58
CA TYR A 379 -25.48 10.51 -19.42
C TYR A 379 -26.83 10.42 -18.69
N LEU A 380 -27.03 9.38 -17.88
CA LEU A 380 -28.28 9.20 -17.14
C LEU A 380 -28.44 10.14 -15.92
N LEU A 381 -27.34 10.45 -15.23
CA LEU A 381 -27.38 11.24 -13.99
C LEU A 381 -27.21 12.74 -14.23
N ILE A 382 -26.28 13.12 -15.09
CA ILE A 382 -25.89 14.52 -15.30
C ILE A 382 -26.01 14.94 -16.78
N PRO A 383 -27.09 14.58 -17.51
CA PRO A 383 -27.20 14.84 -18.96
C PRO A 383 -27.02 16.32 -19.33
N THR A 384 -27.45 17.21 -18.44
CA THR A 384 -27.25 18.66 -18.54
C THR A 384 -26.85 19.18 -17.17
N LEU A 385 -25.66 19.79 -17.06
CA LEU A 385 -25.18 20.40 -15.81
C LEU A 385 -25.30 21.92 -15.92
N ASN A 386 -26.18 22.52 -15.11
CA ASN A 386 -26.45 23.96 -15.09
C ASN A 386 -26.67 24.58 -16.49
N GLY A 387 -27.42 23.88 -17.34
CA GLY A 387 -27.74 24.33 -18.71
C GLY A 387 -26.72 23.91 -19.79
N ASP A 388 -25.56 23.34 -19.44
CA ASP A 388 -24.60 22.81 -20.40
C ASP A 388 -24.79 21.29 -20.63
N PRO A 389 -25.23 20.86 -21.84
CA PRO A 389 -25.45 19.45 -22.17
C PRO A 389 -24.15 18.70 -22.55
N THR A 390 -23.00 19.36 -22.50
CA THR A 390 -21.72 18.80 -22.96
C THR A 390 -20.80 18.34 -21.82
N LEU A 391 -21.06 18.75 -20.58
CA LEU A 391 -20.17 18.45 -19.45
C LEU A 391 -20.11 16.96 -19.09
N TRP A 392 -21.22 16.21 -19.22
CA TRP A 392 -21.26 14.80 -18.82
C TRP A 392 -20.25 13.92 -19.56
N TRP A 393 -20.09 14.11 -20.87
CA TRP A 393 -19.18 13.30 -21.68
C TRP A 393 -17.74 13.77 -21.52
N LYS A 394 -17.50 15.07 -21.28
CA LYS A 394 -16.16 15.61 -20.95
C LYS A 394 -15.65 15.04 -19.63
N LEU A 395 -16.48 15.08 -18.59
CA LEU A 395 -16.16 14.48 -17.29
C LEU A 395 -15.97 12.96 -17.39
N SER A 396 -16.77 12.29 -18.23
CA SER A 396 -16.60 10.86 -18.51
C SER A 396 -15.29 10.55 -19.23
N LEU A 397 -14.85 11.37 -20.18
CA LEU A 397 -13.55 11.22 -20.85
C LEU A 397 -12.39 11.36 -19.84
N ILE A 398 -12.45 12.36 -18.97
CA ILE A 398 -11.43 12.60 -17.94
C ILE A 398 -11.32 11.39 -17.00
N ILE A 399 -12.44 10.90 -16.46
CA ILE A 399 -12.44 9.67 -15.64
C ILE A 399 -11.90 8.49 -16.45
N SER A 400 -12.28 8.37 -17.72
CA SER A 400 -11.82 7.28 -18.59
C SER A 400 -10.31 7.31 -18.81
N CYS A 401 -9.66 8.47 -18.84
CA CYS A 401 -8.19 8.55 -18.85
C CYS A 401 -7.59 7.86 -17.62
N GLY A 402 -8.21 8.03 -16.44
CA GLY A 402 -7.82 7.30 -15.23
C GLY A 402 -8.12 5.80 -15.30
N THR A 403 -9.32 5.42 -15.75
CA THR A 403 -9.72 4.01 -15.88
C THR A 403 -8.80 3.25 -16.83
N LEU A 404 -8.45 3.87 -17.96
CA LEU A 404 -7.51 3.31 -18.93
C LEU A 404 -6.10 3.15 -18.37
N ALA A 405 -5.68 4.01 -17.43
CA ALA A 405 -4.41 3.86 -16.74
C ALA A 405 -4.32 2.49 -16.04
N GLY A 406 -5.43 2.02 -15.45
CA GLY A 406 -5.50 0.72 -14.80
C GLY A 406 -5.30 -0.48 -15.75
N ALA A 407 -5.45 -0.32 -17.07
CA ALA A 407 -5.10 -1.34 -18.06
C ALA A 407 -3.73 -1.10 -18.72
N ILE A 408 -3.42 0.15 -19.06
CA ILE A 408 -2.21 0.52 -19.78
C ILE A 408 -0.97 0.34 -18.90
N ILE A 409 -1.04 0.76 -17.63
CA ILE A 409 0.09 0.67 -16.70
C ILE A 409 0.52 -0.78 -16.49
N PRO A 410 -0.38 -1.73 -16.16
CA PRO A 410 0.00 -3.14 -16.06
C PRO A 410 0.68 -3.70 -17.31
N GLU A 411 0.15 -3.43 -18.51
CA GLU A 411 0.76 -3.91 -19.75
C GLU A 411 2.15 -3.30 -19.99
N ALA A 412 2.33 -2.02 -19.70
CA ALA A 412 3.63 -1.37 -19.80
C ALA A 412 4.65 -1.97 -18.81
N ILE A 413 4.22 -2.33 -17.60
CA ILE A 413 5.08 -2.94 -16.59
C ILE A 413 5.47 -4.37 -16.92
N LYS A 414 4.55 -5.17 -17.48
CA LYS A 414 4.84 -6.55 -17.93
C LYS A 414 6.03 -6.62 -18.88
N VAL A 415 6.23 -5.59 -19.71
CA VAL A 415 7.40 -5.50 -20.60
C VAL A 415 8.73 -5.56 -19.84
N PHE A 416 8.76 -5.17 -18.56
CA PHE A 416 9.96 -5.16 -17.72
C PHE A 416 10.02 -6.32 -16.72
N THR A 417 8.89 -6.85 -16.28
CA THR A 417 8.83 -7.77 -15.13
C THR A 417 8.32 -9.17 -15.47
N SER A 418 7.58 -9.39 -16.55
CA SER A 418 7.03 -10.71 -16.87
C SER A 418 8.12 -11.76 -17.14
N THR A 419 7.84 -13.04 -16.91
CA THR A 419 8.73 -14.15 -17.32
C THR A 419 8.95 -14.21 -18.84
N GLU A 420 8.04 -13.63 -19.63
CA GLU A 420 8.15 -13.48 -21.09
C GLU A 420 8.88 -12.18 -21.52
N SER A 421 9.29 -11.36 -20.56
CA SER A 421 9.96 -10.08 -20.81
C SER A 421 11.36 -10.26 -21.39
N ARG A 422 11.70 -9.46 -22.40
CA ARG A 422 13.08 -9.34 -22.89
C ARG A 422 14.04 -8.78 -21.83
N HIS A 423 13.57 -7.90 -20.95
CA HIS A 423 14.38 -7.37 -19.85
C HIS A 423 14.71 -8.45 -18.83
N VAL A 424 13.73 -9.28 -18.43
CA VAL A 424 13.97 -10.41 -17.51
C VAL A 424 14.93 -11.43 -18.13
N ARG A 425 14.78 -11.73 -19.43
CA ARG A 425 15.70 -12.61 -20.16
C ARG A 425 17.12 -12.04 -20.19
N GLU A 426 17.27 -10.73 -20.33
CA GLU A 426 18.56 -10.04 -20.25
C GLU A 426 19.18 -10.13 -18.84
N VAL A 427 18.39 -10.06 -17.78
CA VAL A 427 18.88 -10.29 -16.40
C VAL A 427 19.45 -11.71 -16.26
N VAL A 428 18.78 -12.72 -16.82
CA VAL A 428 19.27 -14.10 -16.81
C VAL A 428 20.56 -14.24 -17.62
N THR A 429 20.65 -13.65 -18.81
CA THR A 429 21.87 -13.63 -19.62
C THR A 429 23.02 -12.95 -18.87
N ALA A 430 22.79 -11.77 -18.30
CA ALA A 430 23.78 -11.04 -17.53
C ALA A 430 24.28 -11.86 -16.32
N SER A 431 23.39 -12.60 -15.66
CA SER A 431 23.72 -13.51 -14.55
C SER A 431 24.65 -14.64 -15.00
N ARG A 432 24.44 -15.15 -16.22
CA ARG A 432 25.27 -16.21 -16.80
C ARG A 432 26.67 -15.72 -17.15
N GLU A 433 26.74 -14.54 -17.77
CA GLU A 433 28.01 -14.02 -18.31
C GLU A 433 28.89 -13.32 -17.26
N GLY A 434 28.30 -12.76 -16.18
CA GLY A 434 29.06 -12.01 -15.18
C GLY A 434 28.52 -12.08 -13.76
N GLY A 435 27.78 -13.15 -13.45
CA GLY A 435 27.33 -13.47 -12.09
C GLY A 435 26.47 -12.38 -11.45
N ALA A 436 26.51 -12.32 -10.12
CA ALA A 436 25.68 -11.42 -9.33
C ALA A 436 25.90 -9.93 -9.66
N SER A 437 27.12 -9.52 -10.02
CA SER A 437 27.40 -8.11 -10.34
C SER A 437 26.65 -7.64 -11.58
N LEU A 438 26.68 -8.42 -12.68
CA LEU A 438 25.96 -8.04 -13.90
C LEU A 438 24.46 -8.27 -13.75
N ASN A 439 24.03 -9.27 -12.97
CA ASN A 439 22.63 -9.46 -12.60
C ASN A 439 22.05 -8.18 -11.95
N VAL A 440 22.71 -7.65 -10.91
CA VAL A 440 22.26 -6.44 -10.21
C VAL A 440 22.24 -5.25 -11.18
N ILE A 441 23.28 -5.05 -11.98
CA ILE A 441 23.28 -3.95 -12.95
C ILE A 441 22.11 -4.07 -13.94
N SER A 442 21.81 -5.28 -14.44
CA SER A 442 20.73 -5.52 -15.41
C SER A 442 19.34 -5.23 -14.83
N GLY A 443 19.07 -5.62 -13.58
CA GLY A 443 17.79 -5.29 -12.93
C GLY A 443 17.63 -3.78 -12.66
N LEU A 444 18.72 -3.08 -12.30
CA LEU A 444 18.71 -1.61 -12.20
C LEU A 444 18.40 -0.95 -13.55
N VAL A 445 18.92 -1.51 -14.66
CA VAL A 445 18.59 -1.05 -16.01
C VAL A 445 17.09 -1.22 -16.30
N ALA A 446 16.51 -2.39 -16.01
CA ALA A 446 15.08 -2.63 -16.18
C ALA A 446 14.24 -1.63 -15.36
N GLY A 447 14.60 -1.39 -14.10
CA GLY A 447 13.96 -0.40 -13.24
C GLY A 447 14.01 1.01 -13.81
N ASN A 448 15.18 1.48 -14.24
CA ASN A 448 15.34 2.85 -14.77
C ASN A 448 14.55 3.07 -16.06
N PHE A 449 14.59 2.12 -16.99
CA PHE A 449 13.81 2.19 -18.23
C PHE A 449 12.31 2.18 -17.93
N SER A 450 11.87 1.34 -16.98
CA SER A 450 10.46 1.30 -16.60
C SER A 450 9.97 2.63 -16.01
N ALA A 451 10.79 3.29 -15.18
CA ALA A 451 10.46 4.58 -14.56
C ALA A 451 10.32 5.70 -15.61
N TYR A 452 11.19 5.72 -16.62
CA TYR A 452 11.10 6.65 -17.75
C TYR A 452 9.78 6.51 -18.51
N TRP A 453 9.46 5.29 -18.95
CA TRP A 453 8.24 5.05 -19.73
C TRP A 453 6.98 5.28 -18.90
N MET A 454 7.00 4.89 -17.61
CA MET A 454 5.87 5.13 -16.72
C MET A 454 5.60 6.62 -16.52
N GLY A 455 6.66 7.42 -16.36
CA GLY A 455 6.52 8.87 -16.28
C GLY A 455 5.86 9.47 -17.52
N LEU A 456 6.24 9.01 -18.71
CA LEU A 456 5.61 9.46 -19.97
C LEU A 456 4.15 9.03 -20.10
N ILE A 457 3.81 7.81 -19.67
CA ILE A 457 2.42 7.31 -19.69
C ILE A 457 1.55 8.16 -18.76
N ILE A 458 1.98 8.38 -17.51
CA ILE A 458 1.23 9.17 -16.53
C ILE A 458 1.10 10.63 -17.01
N ALA A 459 2.19 11.23 -17.49
CA ALA A 459 2.16 12.57 -18.06
C ALA A 459 1.25 12.68 -19.29
N GLY A 460 1.22 11.66 -20.15
CA GLY A 460 0.33 11.59 -21.31
C GLY A 460 -1.14 11.50 -20.91
N LEU A 461 -1.48 10.63 -19.95
CA LEU A 461 -2.85 10.47 -19.45
C LEU A 461 -3.35 11.71 -18.73
N MET A 462 -2.52 12.33 -17.89
CA MET A 462 -2.83 13.63 -17.26
C MET A 462 -2.92 14.74 -18.30
N GLY A 463 -2.03 14.76 -19.30
CA GLY A 463 -2.06 15.73 -20.40
C GLY A 463 -3.33 15.64 -21.25
N LEU A 464 -3.83 14.43 -21.51
CA LEU A 464 -5.12 14.20 -22.15
C LEU A 464 -6.27 14.72 -21.30
N ALA A 465 -6.28 14.43 -20.01
CA ALA A 465 -7.28 14.96 -19.08
C ALA A 465 -7.25 16.50 -19.02
N PHE A 466 -6.06 17.10 -19.00
CA PHE A 466 -5.88 18.55 -19.11
C PHE A 466 -6.48 19.08 -20.40
N TRP A 467 -6.18 18.46 -21.55
CA TRP A 467 -6.71 18.86 -22.85
C TRP A 467 -8.24 18.81 -22.90
N PHE A 468 -8.86 17.79 -22.29
CA PHE A 468 -10.32 17.68 -22.17
C PHE A 468 -10.94 18.65 -21.15
N SER A 469 -10.14 19.15 -20.19
CA SER A 469 -10.60 20.10 -19.17
C SER A 469 -10.56 21.57 -19.62
N GLY A 470 -9.77 21.89 -20.64
CA GLY A 470 -9.56 23.26 -21.14
C GLY A 470 -10.18 23.54 -22.51
N SER A 471 -9.84 24.69 -23.11
CA SER A 471 -10.34 25.15 -24.42
C SER A 471 -9.81 24.37 -25.64
N GLY A 472 -9.15 23.23 -25.43
CA GLY A 472 -8.52 22.40 -26.47
C GLY A 472 -9.51 21.72 -27.42
N VAL A 473 -10.79 21.68 -27.03
CA VAL A 473 -11.93 21.34 -27.89
C VAL A 473 -12.84 22.59 -27.96
N PRO A 474 -13.26 23.06 -29.16
CA PRO A 474 -14.15 24.22 -29.28
C PRO A 474 -15.45 24.02 -28.50
N GLY A 475 -15.77 24.92 -27.56
CA GLY A 475 -16.93 24.80 -26.64
C GLY A 475 -16.68 23.91 -25.41
N ALA A 476 -15.42 23.56 -25.11
CA ALA A 476 -15.05 22.62 -24.05
C ALA A 476 -14.48 23.20 -22.75
N ASP A 477 -14.68 24.50 -22.50
CA ASP A 477 -14.16 25.09 -21.27
C ASP A 477 -14.94 24.60 -20.04
N VAL A 478 -14.31 23.74 -19.22
CA VAL A 478 -14.79 23.42 -17.86
C VAL A 478 -14.45 24.57 -16.89
N GLY A 479 -13.76 25.62 -17.35
CA GLY A 479 -13.40 26.81 -16.59
C GLY A 479 -14.59 27.63 -16.09
N GLN A 480 -15.80 27.45 -16.64
CA GLN A 480 -17.02 28.00 -16.03
C GLN A 480 -17.48 27.24 -14.77
N LEU A 481 -16.95 26.04 -14.51
CA LEU A 481 -17.38 25.14 -13.43
C LEU A 481 -16.69 25.44 -12.10
N MET A 482 -15.42 25.85 -12.12
CA MET A 482 -14.56 25.88 -10.93
C MET A 482 -13.25 26.64 -11.09
N ILE A 483 -12.63 26.94 -9.95
CA ILE A 483 -11.27 27.45 -9.86
C ILE A 483 -10.29 26.30 -10.15
N ALA A 484 -9.42 26.51 -11.15
CA ALA A 484 -8.42 25.55 -11.63
C ALA A 484 -8.97 24.19 -12.11
N ALA A 485 -9.82 24.22 -13.14
CA ALA A 485 -10.36 23.03 -13.83
C ALA A 485 -9.32 21.93 -14.16
N PRO A 486 -8.06 22.21 -14.55
CA PRO A 486 -7.04 21.19 -14.75
C PRO A 486 -6.78 20.31 -13.52
N VAL A 487 -6.79 20.89 -12.32
CA VAL A 487 -6.48 20.16 -11.09
C VAL A 487 -7.62 19.22 -10.73
N PHE A 488 -8.87 19.66 -10.90
CA PHE A 488 -10.00 18.77 -10.74
C PHE A 488 -9.98 17.63 -11.75
N ALA A 489 -9.60 17.92 -13.00
CA ALA A 489 -9.45 16.89 -14.01
C ALA A 489 -8.39 15.86 -13.59
N PHE A 490 -7.27 16.28 -13.00
CA PHE A 490 -6.28 15.36 -12.42
C PHE A 490 -6.87 14.56 -11.24
N GLY A 491 -7.63 15.18 -10.35
CA GLY A 491 -8.35 14.47 -9.29
C GLY A 491 -9.31 13.41 -9.83
N LEU A 492 -10.02 13.71 -10.92
CA LEU A 492 -10.88 12.75 -11.61
C LEU A 492 -10.10 11.66 -12.36
N VAL A 493 -8.86 11.92 -12.78
CA VAL A 493 -7.95 10.86 -13.26
C VAL A 493 -7.59 9.94 -12.10
N ALA A 494 -7.20 10.46 -10.93
CA ALA A 494 -6.94 9.62 -9.76
C ALA A 494 -8.17 8.78 -9.39
N PHE A 495 -9.36 9.38 -9.43
CA PHE A 495 -10.63 8.68 -9.27
C PHE A 495 -10.84 7.56 -10.31
N GLY A 496 -10.52 7.82 -11.58
CA GLY A 496 -10.64 6.83 -12.64
C GLY A 496 -9.73 5.61 -12.44
N PHE A 497 -8.50 5.79 -11.92
CA PHE A 497 -7.65 4.65 -11.56
C PHE A 497 -8.33 3.73 -10.55
N LEU A 498 -9.17 4.30 -9.69
CA LEU A 498 -9.98 3.59 -8.71
C LEU A 498 -11.24 2.94 -9.30
N GLY A 499 -11.47 3.05 -10.62
CA GLY A 499 -12.62 2.44 -11.27
C GLY A 499 -12.62 0.91 -11.29
N MET A 500 -11.46 0.29 -11.04
CA MET A 500 -11.29 -1.16 -11.05
C MET A 500 -10.81 -1.72 -9.72
N GLY A 501 -11.16 -1.08 -8.61
CA GLY A 501 -10.63 -1.41 -7.27
C GLY A 501 -10.65 -2.87 -6.90
N PRO A 502 -11.83 -3.52 -6.90
CA PRO A 502 -11.91 -4.92 -6.52
C PRO A 502 -11.00 -5.81 -7.37
N VAL A 503 -10.87 -5.52 -8.67
CA VAL A 503 -10.03 -6.28 -9.60
C VAL A 503 -8.55 -5.98 -9.41
N THR A 504 -8.18 -4.72 -9.17
CA THR A 504 -6.79 -4.31 -8.91
C THR A 504 -6.27 -4.99 -7.64
N ILE A 505 -7.08 -4.98 -6.57
CA ILE A 505 -6.75 -5.70 -5.34
C ILE A 505 -6.75 -7.21 -5.55
N ALA A 506 -7.62 -7.73 -6.41
CA ALA A 506 -7.67 -9.16 -6.70
C ALA A 506 -6.41 -9.68 -7.38
N VAL A 507 -5.88 -8.93 -8.36
CA VAL A 507 -4.65 -9.33 -9.07
C VAL A 507 -3.41 -9.11 -8.21
N ASP A 508 -3.40 -8.13 -7.30
CA ASP A 508 -2.30 -7.95 -6.34
C ASP A 508 -2.30 -9.06 -5.28
N SER A 509 -3.47 -9.34 -4.69
CA SER A 509 -3.64 -10.39 -3.67
C SER A 509 -3.48 -11.81 -4.23
N TYR A 510 -3.49 -11.97 -5.56
CA TYR A 510 -3.23 -13.24 -6.22
C TYR A 510 -1.84 -13.78 -5.88
N GLY A 511 -0.81 -12.92 -5.93
CA GLY A 511 0.59 -13.29 -5.73
C GLY A 511 0.86 -13.92 -4.37
N PRO A 512 0.54 -13.27 -3.23
CA PRO A 512 0.77 -13.84 -1.90
C PRO A 512 0.07 -15.19 -1.67
N VAL A 513 -1.06 -15.43 -2.35
CA VAL A 513 -1.77 -16.72 -2.24
C VAL A 513 -1.05 -17.82 -3.02
N THR A 514 -0.54 -17.51 -4.21
CA THR A 514 0.20 -18.50 -5.02
C THR A 514 1.54 -18.84 -4.41
N ASP A 515 2.24 -17.84 -3.88
CA ASP A 515 3.51 -17.99 -3.17
C ASP A 515 3.36 -18.93 -1.96
N ASN A 516 2.43 -18.59 -1.05
CA ASN A 516 2.15 -19.45 0.09
C ASN A 516 1.58 -20.82 -0.27
N ALA A 517 0.93 -20.99 -1.43
CA ALA A 517 0.48 -22.30 -1.85
C ALA A 517 1.67 -23.23 -2.14
N GLN A 518 2.74 -22.68 -2.72
CA GLN A 518 4.01 -23.39 -2.88
C GLN A 518 4.62 -23.75 -1.52
N SER A 519 4.71 -22.80 -0.59
CA SER A 519 5.29 -23.08 0.73
C SER A 519 4.45 -24.08 1.53
N VAL A 520 3.11 -24.01 1.47
CA VAL A 520 2.22 -24.99 2.11
C VAL A 520 2.45 -26.40 1.54
N TYR A 521 2.69 -26.52 0.23
CA TYR A 521 3.03 -27.81 -0.38
C TYR A 521 4.32 -28.38 0.24
N GLU A 522 5.42 -27.62 0.24
CA GLU A 522 6.72 -28.08 0.75
C GLU A 522 6.68 -28.34 2.28
N LEU A 523 6.13 -27.41 3.06
CA LEU A 523 6.03 -27.52 4.53
C LEU A 523 5.12 -28.66 5.01
N SER A 524 4.13 -29.05 4.20
CA SER A 524 3.21 -30.14 4.56
C SER A 524 3.92 -31.50 4.58
N LEU A 525 5.01 -31.66 3.81
CA LEU A 525 5.66 -32.94 3.54
C LEU A 525 4.67 -34.00 3.05
N ILE A 526 3.67 -33.59 2.27
CA ILE A 526 2.61 -34.47 1.77
C ILE A 526 3.16 -35.70 1.03
N GLU A 527 4.30 -35.56 0.34
CA GLU A 527 5.00 -36.64 -0.35
C GLU A 527 5.48 -37.75 0.60
N ASN A 528 5.77 -37.40 1.86
CA ASN A 528 6.27 -38.32 2.88
C ASN A 528 5.13 -38.95 3.70
N VAL A 529 3.88 -38.52 3.49
CA VAL A 529 2.73 -39.08 4.22
C VAL A 529 2.49 -40.52 3.75
N PRO A 530 2.52 -41.51 4.66
CA PRO A 530 2.31 -42.92 4.30
C PRO A 530 0.94 -43.13 3.64
N ASP A 531 0.91 -43.92 2.57
CA ASP A 531 -0.31 -44.30 1.83
C ASP A 531 -1.17 -43.13 1.31
N VAL A 532 -0.59 -41.93 1.19
CA VAL A 532 -1.32 -40.70 0.81
C VAL A 532 -2.05 -40.81 -0.53
N LYS A 533 -1.50 -41.56 -1.50
CA LYS A 533 -2.17 -41.83 -2.79
C LYS A 533 -3.49 -42.60 -2.59
N ALA A 534 -3.50 -43.59 -1.71
CA ALA A 534 -4.69 -44.38 -1.41
C ALA A 534 -5.69 -43.58 -0.55
N GLU A 535 -5.20 -42.83 0.44
CA GLU A 535 -6.01 -41.91 1.27
C GLU A 535 -6.74 -40.90 0.39
N VAL A 536 -6.02 -40.21 -0.50
CA VAL A 536 -6.61 -39.19 -1.37
C VAL A 536 -7.59 -39.77 -2.37
N LYS A 537 -7.29 -40.93 -2.97
CA LYS A 537 -8.22 -41.62 -3.87
C LYS A 537 -9.51 -42.02 -3.18
N ARG A 538 -9.43 -42.52 -1.94
CA ARG A 538 -10.58 -42.95 -1.12
C ARG A 538 -11.43 -41.77 -0.66
N ASP A 539 -10.78 -40.73 -0.12
CA ASP A 539 -11.48 -39.66 0.61
C ASP A 539 -11.86 -38.48 -0.30
N PHE A 540 -11.16 -38.29 -1.42
CA PHE A 540 -11.36 -37.15 -2.33
C PHE A 540 -11.60 -37.52 -3.80
N GLY A 541 -11.41 -38.80 -4.18
CA GLY A 541 -11.87 -39.33 -5.48
C GLY A 541 -10.99 -39.00 -6.69
N PHE A 542 -9.74 -38.55 -6.51
CA PHE A 542 -8.82 -38.26 -7.61
C PHE A 542 -7.44 -38.90 -7.41
N ASP A 543 -6.68 -39.05 -8.49
CA ASP A 543 -5.32 -39.59 -8.47
C ASP A 543 -4.31 -38.45 -8.26
N LEU A 544 -3.34 -38.65 -7.36
CA LEU A 544 -2.29 -37.67 -7.06
C LEU A 544 -1.24 -37.58 -8.16
N ASP A 545 -0.95 -36.36 -8.59
CA ASP A 545 0.16 -36.02 -9.49
C ASP A 545 1.06 -34.95 -8.83
N PHE A 546 2.17 -35.40 -8.25
CA PHE A 546 3.13 -34.53 -7.55
C PHE A 546 3.96 -33.69 -8.51
N GLU A 547 4.39 -34.26 -9.65
CA GLU A 547 5.24 -33.54 -10.60
C GLU A 547 4.51 -32.36 -11.23
N LYS A 548 3.30 -32.59 -11.74
CA LYS A 548 2.48 -31.50 -12.30
C LYS A 548 2.01 -30.54 -11.22
N GLY A 549 1.65 -31.06 -10.04
CA GLY A 549 1.22 -30.22 -8.92
C GLY A 549 2.27 -29.18 -8.56
N LYS A 550 3.52 -29.63 -8.35
CA LYS A 550 4.64 -28.74 -8.07
C LYS A 550 4.92 -27.76 -9.21
N GLN A 551 4.97 -28.25 -10.45
CA GLN A 551 5.19 -27.39 -11.62
C GLN A 551 4.14 -26.28 -11.73
N PHE A 552 2.86 -26.59 -11.55
CA PHE A 552 1.80 -25.59 -11.62
C PHE A 552 1.82 -24.61 -10.45
N LEU A 553 2.33 -24.98 -9.28
CA LEU A 553 2.51 -24.03 -8.18
C LEU A 553 3.63 -23.04 -8.52
N GLU A 554 4.79 -23.54 -8.95
CA GLU A 554 5.96 -22.72 -9.31
C GLU A 554 5.69 -21.79 -10.52
N GLU A 555 5.05 -22.30 -11.58
CA GLU A 555 4.67 -21.48 -12.76
C GLU A 555 3.66 -20.39 -12.39
N ASN A 556 2.74 -20.71 -11.50
CA ASN A 556 1.67 -19.79 -11.11
C ASN A 556 2.18 -18.69 -10.16
N ASP A 557 3.15 -19.01 -9.32
CA ASP A 557 3.86 -18.03 -8.50
C ASP A 557 4.59 -16.98 -9.37
N GLY A 558 5.24 -17.40 -10.46
CA GLY A 558 5.84 -16.46 -11.43
C GLY A 558 4.82 -15.48 -12.04
N ALA A 559 3.60 -15.94 -12.33
CA ALA A 559 2.51 -15.05 -12.76
C ALA A 559 2.03 -14.14 -11.60
N GLY A 560 1.98 -14.66 -10.37
CA GLY A 560 1.74 -13.89 -9.17
C GLY A 560 2.72 -12.72 -9.01
N ASN A 561 4.02 -12.97 -9.19
CA ASN A 561 5.07 -11.96 -9.14
C ASN A 561 4.89 -10.88 -10.22
N THR A 562 4.53 -11.28 -11.44
CA THR A 562 4.19 -10.32 -12.51
C THR A 562 3.04 -9.41 -12.08
N PHE A 563 1.92 -9.94 -11.57
CA PHE A 563 0.74 -9.12 -11.24
C PHE A 563 0.87 -8.32 -9.95
N LYS A 564 1.64 -8.83 -8.98
CA LYS A 564 2.10 -8.05 -7.81
C LYS A 564 2.94 -6.85 -8.28
N ALA A 565 3.83 -7.04 -9.25
CA ALA A 565 4.65 -5.95 -9.80
C ALA A 565 3.81 -4.94 -10.60
N THR A 566 2.78 -5.36 -11.34
CA THR A 566 1.95 -4.44 -12.13
C THR A 566 0.98 -3.61 -11.29
N ALA A 567 0.47 -4.14 -10.18
CA ALA A 567 -0.46 -3.44 -9.31
C ALA A 567 0.22 -2.28 -8.54
N LYS A 568 1.49 -2.43 -8.13
CA LYS A 568 2.21 -1.41 -7.35
C LYS A 568 2.32 -0.04 -8.06
N PRO A 569 2.74 0.05 -9.34
CA PRO A 569 2.72 1.30 -10.10
C PRO A 569 1.33 1.93 -10.27
N VAL A 570 0.27 1.12 -10.34
CA VAL A 570 -1.11 1.65 -10.38
C VAL A 570 -1.44 2.36 -9.06
N LEU A 571 -1.15 1.72 -7.92
CA LEU A 571 -1.42 2.27 -6.58
C LEU A 571 -0.59 3.53 -6.28
N ILE A 572 0.70 3.56 -6.63
CA ILE A 572 1.49 4.80 -6.47
C ILE A 572 1.04 5.89 -7.44
N GLY A 573 0.61 5.53 -8.65
CA GLY A 573 0.06 6.46 -9.62
C GLY A 573 -1.17 7.19 -9.06
N THR A 574 -2.09 6.47 -8.41
CA THR A 574 -3.25 7.10 -7.75
C THR A 574 -2.83 8.02 -6.61
N ALA A 575 -1.83 7.62 -5.83
CA ALA A 575 -1.31 8.40 -4.72
C ALA A 575 -0.77 9.75 -5.19
N VAL A 576 0.02 9.74 -6.25
CA VAL A 576 0.68 10.93 -6.79
C VAL A 576 -0.33 11.86 -7.42
N VAL A 577 -1.21 11.32 -8.28
CA VAL A 577 -2.26 12.11 -8.92
C VAL A 577 -3.25 12.63 -7.87
N GLY A 578 -3.66 11.81 -6.90
CA GLY A 578 -4.54 12.23 -5.80
C GLY A 578 -3.90 13.25 -4.87
N ALA A 579 -2.60 13.12 -4.57
CA ALA A 579 -1.86 14.11 -3.80
C ALA A 579 -1.86 15.48 -4.49
N THR A 580 -1.88 15.56 -5.84
CA THR A 580 -1.99 16.86 -6.52
C THR A 580 -3.28 17.60 -6.17
N THR A 581 -4.40 16.87 -6.00
CA THR A 581 -5.68 17.46 -5.61
C THR A 581 -5.63 18.01 -4.17
N MET A 582 -5.04 17.27 -3.24
CA MET A 582 -4.88 17.73 -1.85
C MET A 582 -3.88 18.89 -1.73
N ILE A 583 -2.76 18.82 -2.44
CA ILE A 583 -1.79 19.93 -2.53
C ILE A 583 -2.48 21.19 -3.07
N PHE A 584 -3.38 21.05 -4.03
CA PHE A 584 -4.14 22.19 -4.52
C PHE A 584 -5.13 22.74 -3.49
N SER A 585 -5.80 21.90 -2.69
CA SER A 585 -6.60 22.39 -1.56
C SER A 585 -5.75 23.25 -0.61
N ILE A 586 -4.51 22.83 -0.31
CA ILE A 586 -3.54 23.64 0.45
C ILE A 586 -3.23 24.95 -0.27
N ILE A 587 -3.00 24.93 -1.58
CA ILE A 587 -2.74 26.14 -2.37
C ILE A 587 -3.93 27.12 -2.31
N VAL A 588 -5.15 26.63 -2.49
CA VAL A 588 -6.37 27.45 -2.39
C VAL A 588 -6.50 28.06 -1.01
N LEU A 589 -6.21 27.30 0.04
CA LEU A 589 -6.22 27.79 1.42
C LEU A 589 -5.21 28.92 1.63
N LEU A 590 -3.98 28.76 1.15
CA LEU A 590 -2.90 29.75 1.33
C LEU A 590 -3.11 31.02 0.50
N VAL A 591 -3.42 30.84 -0.78
CA VAL A 591 -3.59 31.91 -1.76
C VAL A 591 -4.91 32.63 -1.54
N GLY A 592 -5.98 31.90 -1.23
CA GLY A 592 -7.33 32.44 -1.10
C GLY A 592 -7.96 32.81 -2.44
N ILE A 593 -9.26 33.06 -2.39
CA ILE A 593 -10.09 33.38 -3.57
C ILE A 593 -10.52 34.85 -3.47
N THR A 594 -10.28 35.63 -4.50
CA THR A 594 -10.70 37.04 -4.64
C THR A 594 -11.46 37.19 -5.96
N ASN A 595 -12.69 37.69 -5.92
CA ASN A 595 -13.57 37.83 -7.10
C ASN A 595 -13.75 36.53 -7.91
N GLY A 596 -13.81 35.38 -7.24
CA GLY A 596 -13.95 34.07 -7.89
C GLY A 596 -12.69 33.55 -8.59
N GLN A 597 -11.53 34.19 -8.39
CA GLN A 597 -10.23 33.78 -8.92
C GLN A 597 -9.20 33.66 -7.79
N LEU A 598 -8.11 32.91 -8.03
CA LEU A 598 -7.00 32.85 -7.09
C LEU A 598 -6.36 34.23 -6.93
N ASN A 599 -6.03 34.60 -5.70
CA ASN A 599 -5.34 35.87 -5.41
C ASN A 599 -3.99 35.92 -6.14
N THR A 600 -3.88 36.81 -7.12
CA THR A 600 -2.70 36.93 -7.99
C THR A 600 -1.44 37.34 -7.23
N GLU A 601 -1.57 38.18 -6.20
CA GLU A 601 -0.43 38.62 -5.38
C GLU A 601 0.16 37.47 -4.57
N LYS A 602 -0.67 36.58 -4.03
CA LYS A 602 -0.19 35.41 -3.29
C LYS A 602 0.24 34.26 -4.21
N THR A 603 -0.29 34.20 -5.42
CA THR A 603 0.07 33.17 -6.41
C THR A 603 1.54 33.28 -6.85
N GLN A 604 2.13 34.47 -6.82
CA GLN A 604 3.53 34.67 -7.20
C GLN A 604 4.54 33.87 -6.34
N PHE A 605 4.15 33.48 -5.12
CA PHE A 605 4.98 32.69 -4.22
C PHE A 605 5.05 31.19 -4.59
N LEU A 606 4.22 30.73 -5.54
CA LEU A 606 4.32 29.40 -6.16
C LEU A 606 5.32 29.38 -7.34
N SER A 607 5.93 30.52 -7.67
CA SER A 607 6.92 30.62 -8.73
C SER A 607 8.23 29.95 -8.32
N LEU A 608 8.93 29.34 -9.29
CA LEU A 608 10.31 28.88 -9.10
C LEU A 608 11.28 30.03 -8.75
N LEU A 609 10.89 31.28 -9.02
CA LEU A 609 11.63 32.47 -8.60
C LEU A 609 11.47 32.78 -7.11
N HIS A 610 10.46 32.21 -6.45
CA HIS A 610 10.34 32.27 -5.00
C HIS A 610 11.25 31.21 -4.37
N ALA A 611 12.35 31.65 -3.77
CA ALA A 611 13.38 30.75 -3.26
C ALA A 611 12.86 29.68 -2.26
N PRO A 612 11.97 29.99 -1.29
CA PRO A 612 11.38 28.98 -0.41
C PRO A 612 10.71 27.84 -1.17
N PHE A 613 9.89 28.14 -2.18
CA PHE A 613 9.24 27.11 -3.01
C PHE A 613 10.26 26.20 -3.71
N LEU A 614 11.31 26.79 -4.31
CA LEU A 614 12.38 26.03 -4.96
C LEU A 614 13.18 25.17 -3.96
N LEU A 615 13.48 25.70 -2.77
CA LEU A 615 14.15 24.95 -1.70
C LEU A 615 13.29 23.80 -1.17
N GLY A 616 11.98 24.00 -1.13
CA GLY A 616 11.00 22.95 -0.86
C GLY A 616 11.12 21.81 -1.86
N LEU A 617 11.20 22.12 -3.16
CA LEU A 617 11.37 21.11 -4.21
C LEU A 617 12.65 20.28 -4.03
N ILE A 618 13.77 20.89 -3.65
CA ILE A 618 15.02 20.15 -3.38
C ILE A 618 14.87 19.25 -2.15
N THR A 619 14.22 19.77 -1.11
CA THR A 619 14.05 19.07 0.18
C THR A 619 13.16 17.85 0.07
N GLY A 620 12.09 17.91 -0.74
CA GLY A 620 11.20 16.76 -0.96
C GLY A 620 11.93 15.55 -1.53
N GLY A 621 12.80 15.77 -2.54
CA GLY A 621 13.63 14.72 -3.12
C GLY A 621 14.60 14.11 -2.10
N ALA A 622 15.20 14.94 -1.24
CA ALA A 622 16.08 14.46 -0.17
C ALA A 622 15.37 13.51 0.81
N ILE A 623 14.11 13.81 1.17
CA ILE A 623 13.32 12.93 2.05
C ILE A 623 12.98 11.59 1.38
N ILE A 624 12.67 11.56 0.08
CA ILE A 624 12.40 10.31 -0.64
C ILE A 624 13.61 9.37 -0.65
N TYR A 625 14.80 9.90 -0.93
CA TYR A 625 16.04 9.12 -0.95
C TYR A 625 16.46 8.67 0.45
N TRP A 626 16.33 9.54 1.45
CA TRP A 626 16.55 9.14 2.85
C TRP A 626 15.58 8.01 3.26
N PHE A 627 14.29 8.15 2.93
CA PHE A 627 13.27 7.16 3.28
C PHE A 627 13.63 5.78 2.71
N SER A 628 13.96 5.73 1.42
CA SER A 628 14.34 4.49 0.74
C SER A 628 15.59 3.86 1.37
N GLY A 629 16.59 4.67 1.72
CA GLY A 629 17.77 4.19 2.45
C GLY A 629 17.45 3.67 3.85
N ALA A 630 16.59 4.38 4.58
CA ALA A 630 16.19 4.03 5.95
C ALA A 630 15.40 2.72 6.02
N SER A 631 14.46 2.50 5.10
CA SER A 631 13.68 1.25 5.00
C SER A 631 14.58 0.07 4.65
N MET A 632 15.46 0.22 3.64
CA MET A 632 16.41 -0.83 3.26
C MET A 632 17.39 -1.16 4.40
N GLN A 633 17.87 -0.15 5.15
CA GLN A 633 18.73 -0.37 6.31
C GLN A 633 18.03 -1.18 7.41
N ALA A 634 16.74 -0.92 7.65
CA ALA A 634 15.96 -1.66 8.63
C ALA A 634 15.83 -3.13 8.24
N VAL A 635 15.55 -3.42 6.95
CA VAL A 635 15.49 -4.79 6.42
C VAL A 635 16.85 -5.46 6.52
N SER A 636 17.91 -4.86 5.97
CA SER A 636 19.26 -5.44 5.94
C SER A 636 19.75 -5.86 7.34
N THR A 637 19.48 -5.02 8.34
CA THR A 637 19.90 -5.28 9.71
C THR A 637 19.09 -6.37 10.39
N GLY A 638 17.77 -6.39 10.15
CA GLY A 638 16.92 -7.46 10.66
C GLY A 638 17.24 -8.80 9.99
N ALA A 639 17.41 -8.80 8.66
CA ALA A 639 17.76 -9.98 7.86
C ALA A 639 19.07 -10.60 8.35
N TYR A 640 20.10 -9.78 8.60
CA TYR A 640 21.36 -10.28 9.19
C TYR A 640 21.13 -11.05 10.50
N ARG A 641 20.27 -10.53 11.39
CA ARG A 641 19.97 -11.19 12.68
C ARG A 641 19.14 -12.45 12.52
N ALA A 642 18.19 -12.46 11.58
CA ALA A 642 17.44 -13.65 11.22
C ALA A 642 18.37 -14.73 10.66
N VAL A 643 19.26 -14.37 9.72
CA VAL A 643 20.29 -15.26 9.15
C VAL A 643 21.20 -15.84 10.21
N GLU A 644 21.73 -15.03 11.13
CA GLU A 644 22.58 -15.51 12.24
C GLU A 644 21.83 -16.56 13.08
N PHE A 645 20.57 -16.29 13.42
CA PHE A 645 19.76 -17.19 14.22
C PHE A 645 19.44 -18.49 13.46
N ILE A 646 19.00 -18.40 12.21
CA ILE A 646 18.64 -19.57 11.40
C ILE A 646 19.87 -20.45 11.19
N LYS A 647 21.03 -19.88 10.84
CA LYS A 647 22.28 -20.63 10.70
C LYS A 647 22.67 -21.40 11.95
N ALA A 648 22.47 -20.81 13.13
CA ALA A 648 22.85 -21.43 14.39
C ALA A 648 21.88 -22.55 14.83
N ASN A 649 20.65 -22.57 14.32
CA ASN A 649 19.59 -23.45 14.82
C ASN A 649 19.01 -24.42 13.77
N ILE A 650 19.31 -24.22 12.48
CA ILE A 650 18.91 -25.16 11.43
C ILE A 650 19.61 -26.51 11.63
N LYS A 651 18.85 -27.60 11.55
CA LYS A 651 19.33 -28.97 11.69
C LYS A 651 19.02 -29.74 10.41
N LEU A 652 20.05 -30.16 9.69
CA LEU A 652 19.90 -30.87 8.41
C LEU A 652 19.83 -32.40 8.59
N GLU A 653 20.33 -32.90 9.72
CA GLU A 653 20.38 -34.33 10.06
C GLU A 653 19.37 -34.66 11.17
N GLY A 654 18.67 -35.79 11.03
CA GLY A 654 17.82 -36.36 12.08
C GLY A 654 16.50 -35.63 12.38
N VAL A 655 16.15 -34.59 11.62
CA VAL A 655 14.85 -33.89 11.73
C VAL A 655 14.24 -33.64 10.36
N GLU A 656 12.91 -33.81 10.28
CA GLU A 656 12.15 -33.55 9.06
C GLU A 656 11.54 -32.14 9.02
N LYS A 657 11.32 -31.53 10.20
CA LYS A 657 10.74 -30.18 10.35
C LYS A 657 11.47 -29.38 11.42
N ALA A 658 11.53 -28.07 11.24
CA ALA A 658 12.01 -27.12 12.24
C ALA A 658 11.12 -27.14 13.49
N SER A 659 11.68 -26.76 14.64
CA SER A 659 10.87 -26.66 15.86
C SER A 659 9.99 -25.42 15.83
N VAL A 660 8.76 -25.54 16.34
CA VAL A 660 7.82 -24.42 16.45
C VAL A 660 8.39 -23.28 17.32
N ALA A 661 9.25 -23.61 18.30
CA ALA A 661 9.92 -22.62 19.13
C ALA A 661 10.90 -21.76 18.32
N ASP A 662 11.69 -22.39 17.44
CA ASP A 662 12.65 -21.69 16.59
C ASP A 662 11.94 -20.78 15.58
N SER A 663 10.87 -21.28 14.93
CA SER A 663 10.06 -20.45 14.02
C SER A 663 9.43 -19.25 14.71
N LYS A 664 8.88 -19.42 15.93
CA LYS A 664 8.38 -18.30 16.74
C LYS A 664 9.47 -17.30 17.07
N LYS A 665 10.71 -17.75 17.27
CA LYS A 665 11.83 -16.86 17.56
C LYS A 665 12.24 -16.04 16.34
N VAL A 666 12.22 -16.62 15.13
CA VAL A 666 12.42 -15.86 13.89
C VAL A 666 11.36 -14.77 13.74
N VAL A 667 10.07 -15.12 13.90
CA VAL A 667 8.95 -14.15 13.87
C VAL A 667 9.15 -13.01 14.89
N GLU A 668 9.61 -13.33 16.10
CA GLU A 668 9.92 -12.33 17.12
C GLU A 668 11.04 -11.37 16.66
N ILE A 669 12.12 -11.90 16.06
CA ILE A 669 13.21 -11.10 15.51
C ILE A 669 12.69 -10.16 14.42
N CYS A 670 11.95 -10.69 13.43
CA CYS A 670 11.36 -9.90 12.35
C CYS A 670 10.49 -8.76 12.91
N THR A 671 9.61 -9.08 13.86
CA THR A 671 8.70 -8.10 14.49
C THR A 671 9.46 -6.98 15.20
N GLN A 672 10.49 -7.32 15.97
CA GLN A 672 11.26 -6.34 16.73
C GLN A 672 11.98 -5.33 15.82
N TYR A 673 12.57 -5.79 14.72
CA TYR A 673 13.28 -4.92 13.79
C TYR A 673 12.32 -4.13 12.89
N ALA A 674 11.20 -4.72 12.48
CA ALA A 674 10.11 -4.00 11.82
C ALA A 674 9.62 -2.80 12.65
N GLN A 675 9.33 -3.01 13.94
CA GLN A 675 8.88 -1.93 14.82
C GLN A 675 9.95 -0.86 15.07
N LYS A 676 11.22 -1.26 15.27
CA LYS A 676 12.32 -0.30 15.43
C LYS A 676 12.52 0.56 14.20
N GLY A 677 12.50 -0.05 13.01
CA GLY A 677 12.57 0.65 11.73
C GLY A 677 11.41 1.62 11.57
N MET A 678 10.18 1.12 11.76
CA MET A 678 8.97 1.92 11.63
C MET A 678 8.95 3.14 12.56
N ILE A 679 9.36 3.01 13.83
CA ILE A 679 9.43 4.16 14.77
C ILE A 679 10.36 5.25 14.24
N ASN A 680 11.55 4.89 13.77
CA ASN A 680 12.51 5.88 13.28
C ASN A 680 11.98 6.57 12.02
N ILE A 681 11.44 5.80 11.08
CA ILE A 681 10.92 6.31 9.81
C ILE A 681 9.71 7.23 10.05
N PHE A 682 8.72 6.74 10.81
CA PHE A 682 7.49 7.48 11.09
C PHE A 682 7.77 8.80 11.80
N LEU A 683 8.61 8.80 12.85
CA LEU A 683 8.88 10.02 13.60
C LEU A 683 9.73 11.01 12.81
N ALA A 684 10.65 10.54 11.97
CA ALA A 684 11.39 11.44 11.08
C ALA A 684 10.45 12.14 10.08
N ILE A 685 9.54 11.40 9.44
CA ILE A 685 8.53 11.96 8.52
C ILE A 685 7.59 12.91 9.28
N PHE A 686 7.04 12.46 10.41
CA PHE A 686 6.11 13.25 11.21
C PHE A 686 6.70 14.60 11.62
N PHE A 687 7.93 14.60 12.16
CA PHE A 687 8.59 15.83 12.55
C PHE A 687 9.11 16.65 11.37
N SER A 688 9.52 16.05 10.25
CA SER A 688 9.90 16.82 9.05
C SER A 688 8.70 17.56 8.48
N THR A 689 7.53 16.91 8.42
CA THR A 689 6.29 17.53 7.93
C THR A 689 5.92 18.74 8.77
N LEU A 690 5.92 18.61 10.11
CA LEU A 690 5.68 19.75 11.01
C LEU A 690 6.74 20.84 10.86
N ALA A 691 8.02 20.46 10.77
CA ALA A 691 9.13 21.41 10.68
C ALA A 691 9.02 22.28 9.44
N PHE A 692 8.72 21.67 8.30
CA PHE A 692 8.65 22.32 7.00
C PHE A 692 7.37 23.15 6.85
N ALA A 693 6.24 22.67 7.37
CA ALA A 693 5.01 23.46 7.42
C ALA A 693 5.19 24.72 8.29
N CYS A 694 5.87 24.60 9.43
CA CYS A 694 6.20 25.73 10.31
C CYS A 694 7.35 26.61 9.80
N LEU A 695 8.12 26.15 8.80
CA LEU A 695 9.22 26.93 8.26
C LEU A 695 8.67 28.06 7.40
N GLU A 696 7.90 27.68 6.39
CA GLU A 696 7.27 28.58 5.44
C GLU A 696 6.24 27.78 4.60
N PRO A 697 4.98 28.22 4.47
CA PRO A 697 3.95 27.46 3.76
C PRO A 697 4.24 27.16 2.28
N TYR A 698 4.83 28.08 1.51
CA TYR A 698 5.14 27.84 0.09
C TYR A 698 6.34 26.89 -0.10
N PHE A 699 7.33 26.91 0.80
CA PHE A 699 8.36 25.86 0.92
C PHE A 699 7.70 24.51 1.11
N PHE A 700 6.72 24.43 2.00
CA PHE A 700 6.01 23.18 2.26
C PHE A 700 5.24 22.67 1.04
N VAL A 701 4.57 23.55 0.28
CA VAL A 701 3.94 23.18 -0.99
C VAL A 701 4.96 22.62 -1.99
N GLY A 702 6.11 23.28 -2.16
CA GLY A 702 7.21 22.77 -3.00
C GLY A 702 7.72 21.41 -2.53
N TYR A 703 7.85 21.21 -1.22
CA TYR A 703 8.20 19.94 -0.59
C TYR A 703 7.21 18.82 -0.93
N LEU A 704 5.90 19.06 -0.81
CA LEU A 704 4.87 18.07 -1.12
C LEU A 704 4.85 17.68 -2.61
N ILE A 705 4.95 18.66 -3.51
CA ILE A 705 5.03 18.41 -4.96
C ILE A 705 6.23 17.52 -5.27
N SER A 706 7.38 17.83 -4.67
CA SER A 706 8.61 17.06 -4.90
C SER A 706 8.53 15.64 -4.32
N ILE A 707 7.98 15.46 -3.11
CA ILE A 707 7.76 14.12 -2.56
C ILE A 707 6.89 13.26 -3.48
N ALA A 708 5.82 13.83 -4.06
CA ALA A 708 4.98 13.11 -5.00
C ALA A 708 5.74 12.73 -6.28
N ILE A 709 6.47 13.68 -6.89
CA ILE A 709 7.19 13.43 -8.16
C ILE A 709 8.37 12.47 -7.96
N PHE A 710 9.28 12.74 -7.03
CA PHE A 710 10.41 11.85 -6.77
C PHE A 710 9.95 10.50 -6.22
N GLY A 711 8.91 10.49 -5.38
CA GLY A 711 8.29 9.28 -4.86
C GLY A 711 7.73 8.39 -5.96
N LEU A 712 7.07 8.96 -6.97
CA LEU A 712 6.60 8.22 -8.15
C LEU A 712 7.72 7.44 -8.83
N TYR A 713 8.77 8.16 -9.26
CA TYR A 713 9.87 7.56 -10.01
C TYR A 713 10.64 6.54 -9.15
N GLN A 714 10.90 6.87 -7.89
CA GLN A 714 11.61 5.99 -6.97
C GLN A 714 10.82 4.72 -6.69
N ALA A 715 9.51 4.82 -6.49
CA ALA A 715 8.65 3.65 -6.27
C ALA A 715 8.60 2.74 -7.49
N VAL A 716 8.37 3.30 -8.70
CA VAL A 716 8.30 2.53 -9.95
C VAL A 716 9.64 1.85 -10.25
N PHE A 717 10.74 2.60 -10.14
CA PHE A 717 12.09 2.07 -10.31
C PHE A 717 12.35 0.87 -9.41
N MET A 718 12.09 1.00 -8.10
CA MET A 718 12.38 -0.06 -7.14
C MET A 718 11.44 -1.26 -7.29
N ALA A 719 10.14 -1.03 -7.53
CA ALA A 719 9.17 -2.11 -7.73
C ALA A 719 9.53 -2.98 -8.94
N ASN A 720 9.90 -2.37 -10.07
CA ASN A 720 10.15 -3.09 -11.31
C ASN A 720 11.55 -3.70 -11.37
N ALA A 721 12.56 -3.05 -10.79
CA ALA A 721 13.88 -3.67 -10.64
C ALA A 721 13.78 -4.95 -9.83
N GLY A 722 13.10 -4.90 -8.68
CA GLY A 722 12.82 -6.07 -7.85
C GLY A 722 12.01 -7.15 -8.55
N GLY A 723 10.92 -6.78 -9.23
CA GLY A 723 10.13 -7.75 -10.00
C GLY A 723 10.91 -8.43 -11.13
N ALA A 724 11.83 -7.70 -11.77
CA ALA A 724 12.68 -8.26 -12.83
C ALA A 724 13.70 -9.26 -12.28
N TRP A 725 14.32 -8.99 -11.13
CA TRP A 725 15.24 -9.93 -10.47
C TRP A 725 14.53 -11.20 -10.01
N ASP A 726 13.34 -11.07 -9.43
CA ASP A 726 12.53 -12.19 -8.96
C ASP A 726 12.13 -13.13 -10.11
N ASN A 727 11.56 -12.56 -11.18
CA ASN A 727 11.17 -13.38 -12.33
C ASN A 727 12.38 -13.91 -13.11
N ALA A 728 13.56 -13.29 -13.01
CA ALA A 728 14.79 -13.87 -13.52
C ALA A 728 15.22 -15.11 -12.71
N LYS A 729 15.05 -15.10 -11.38
CA LYS A 729 15.20 -16.28 -10.52
C LYS A 729 14.20 -17.37 -10.94
N LYS A 730 12.90 -17.05 -11.02
CA LYS A 730 11.85 -18.02 -11.37
C LYS A 730 12.06 -18.66 -12.75
N LEU A 731 12.54 -17.90 -13.73
CA LEU A 731 12.88 -18.44 -15.07
C LEU A 731 14.02 -19.47 -15.02
N VAL A 732 15.05 -19.23 -14.20
CA VAL A 732 16.15 -20.18 -13.99
C VAL A 732 15.65 -21.44 -13.26
N GLU A 733 14.73 -21.28 -12.32
CA GLU A 733 14.18 -22.35 -11.51
C GLU A 733 13.23 -23.27 -12.28
N VAL A 734 12.32 -22.70 -13.07
CA VAL A 734 11.19 -23.41 -13.68
C VAL A 734 11.47 -23.79 -15.12
N GLU A 735 11.87 -22.82 -15.96
CA GLU A 735 12.06 -23.06 -17.40
C GLU A 735 13.40 -23.71 -17.69
N LEU A 736 14.49 -23.18 -17.13
CA LEU A 736 15.83 -23.73 -17.34
C LEU A 736 16.12 -24.95 -16.43
N LYS A 737 15.30 -25.16 -15.40
CA LYS A 737 15.45 -26.24 -14.41
C LYS A 737 16.86 -26.34 -13.83
N ALA A 738 17.47 -25.18 -13.56
CA ALA A 738 18.89 -25.06 -13.20
C ALA A 738 19.11 -24.72 -11.71
N LYS A 739 18.22 -25.21 -10.81
CA LYS A 739 18.33 -25.01 -9.35
C LYS A 739 19.68 -25.52 -8.82
N GLY A 740 20.30 -24.75 -7.92
CA GLY A 740 21.57 -25.09 -7.27
C GLY A 740 22.84 -24.83 -8.10
N THR A 741 22.72 -24.29 -9.32
CA THR A 741 23.86 -23.88 -10.16
C THR A 741 24.42 -22.50 -9.75
N GLU A 742 25.59 -22.12 -10.29
CA GLU A 742 26.14 -20.77 -10.11
C GLU A 742 25.24 -19.69 -10.71
N LEU A 743 24.61 -19.97 -11.86
CA LEU A 743 23.60 -19.10 -12.45
C LEU A 743 22.44 -18.86 -11.49
N HIS A 744 21.92 -19.93 -10.89
CA HIS A 744 20.85 -19.84 -9.89
C HIS A 744 21.29 -19.02 -8.67
N ALA A 745 22.50 -19.26 -8.15
CA ALA A 745 23.02 -18.48 -7.03
C ALA A 745 23.13 -16.98 -7.36
N ALA A 746 23.54 -16.61 -8.58
CA ALA A 746 23.59 -15.22 -9.03
C ALA A 746 22.19 -14.59 -9.09
N CYS A 747 21.18 -15.31 -9.59
CA CYS A 747 19.80 -14.82 -9.61
C CYS A 747 19.19 -14.68 -8.20
N VAL A 748 19.48 -15.61 -7.27
CA VAL A 748 19.04 -15.50 -5.87
C VAL A 748 19.66 -14.27 -5.20
N VAL A 749 20.93 -13.93 -5.50
CA VAL A 749 21.52 -12.68 -5.00
C VAL A 749 20.81 -11.46 -5.58
N GLY A 750 20.45 -11.47 -6.86
CA GLY A 750 19.64 -10.42 -7.49
C GLY A 750 18.30 -10.22 -6.80
N ASP A 751 17.57 -11.32 -6.58
CA ASP A 751 16.26 -11.30 -5.94
C ASP A 751 16.32 -10.78 -4.51
N THR A 752 17.27 -11.27 -3.70
CA THR A 752 17.49 -10.79 -2.32
C THR A 752 17.93 -9.32 -2.22
N VAL A 753 18.52 -8.75 -3.29
CA VAL A 753 18.72 -7.30 -3.43
C VAL A 753 17.40 -6.59 -3.77
N GLY A 754 16.59 -7.21 -4.63
CA GLY A 754 15.28 -6.73 -5.08
C GLY A 754 14.17 -6.76 -4.03
N ASP A 755 14.25 -7.63 -3.04
CA ASP A 755 13.25 -7.79 -1.98
C ASP A 755 12.96 -6.50 -1.20
N PRO A 756 13.93 -5.83 -0.56
CA PRO A 756 13.67 -4.58 0.15
C PRO A 756 13.34 -3.42 -0.81
N PHE A 757 13.67 -3.54 -2.10
CA PHE A 757 13.26 -2.59 -3.14
C PHE A 757 11.75 -2.71 -3.40
N LYS A 758 11.29 -3.91 -3.77
CA LYS A 758 9.93 -4.14 -4.30
C LYS A 758 8.85 -4.28 -3.22
N ASP A 759 9.17 -4.77 -2.03
CA ASP A 759 8.16 -5.14 -1.01
C ASP A 759 8.29 -4.35 0.30
N THR A 760 9.28 -3.46 0.40
CA THR A 760 9.37 -2.52 1.53
C THR A 760 9.39 -1.09 1.05
N SER A 761 10.43 -0.69 0.31
CA SER A 761 10.70 0.72 0.04
C SER A 761 9.72 1.29 -0.98
N SER A 762 9.48 0.59 -2.09
CA SER A 762 8.61 1.09 -3.16
C SER A 762 7.17 1.23 -2.71
N VAL A 763 6.64 0.18 -2.10
CA VAL A 763 5.24 0.08 -1.69
C VAL A 763 4.89 1.01 -0.54
N ALA A 764 5.86 1.29 0.34
CA ALA A 764 5.63 2.19 1.46
C ALA A 764 5.66 3.67 1.08
N LEU A 765 6.22 4.03 -0.09
CA LEU A 765 6.19 5.42 -0.57
C LEU A 765 4.76 5.91 -0.80
N ASN A 766 3.84 5.04 -1.22
CA ASN A 766 2.44 5.39 -1.43
C ASN A 766 1.77 5.98 -0.16
N PRO A 767 1.61 5.21 0.93
CA PRO A 767 1.00 5.75 2.14
C PRO A 767 1.83 6.87 2.78
N VAL A 768 3.15 6.91 2.59
CA VAL A 768 3.99 8.01 3.07
C VAL A 768 3.70 9.34 2.36
N ILE A 769 3.54 9.33 1.04
CA ILE A 769 3.19 10.53 0.27
C ILE A 769 1.83 11.06 0.72
N LYS A 770 0.82 10.17 0.82
CA LYS A 770 -0.53 10.56 1.21
C LYS A 770 -0.61 11.01 2.66
N PHE A 771 -0.02 10.26 3.59
CA PHE A 771 0.05 10.66 4.99
C PHE A 771 0.71 12.04 5.13
N THR A 772 1.85 12.25 4.47
CA THR A 772 2.57 13.53 4.50
C THR A 772 1.74 14.68 3.93
N THR A 773 0.96 14.41 2.89
CA THR A 773 0.10 15.42 2.25
C THR A 773 -1.13 15.75 3.10
N LEU A 774 -1.82 14.71 3.61
CA LEU A 774 -3.03 14.86 4.40
C LEU A 774 -2.75 15.43 5.79
N PHE A 775 -1.76 14.88 6.49
CA PHE A 775 -1.27 15.48 7.73
C PHE A 775 -0.62 16.85 7.48
N GLY A 776 -0.01 17.03 6.31
CA GLY A 776 0.61 18.27 5.87
C GLY A 776 -0.36 19.44 5.80
N LEU A 777 -1.60 19.21 5.34
CA LEU A 777 -2.66 20.21 5.38
C LEU A 777 -2.87 20.73 6.81
N LEU A 778 -3.06 19.83 7.77
CA LEU A 778 -3.24 20.19 9.20
C LEU A 778 -2.03 20.93 9.75
N ALA A 779 -0.82 20.49 9.38
CA ALA A 779 0.42 21.11 9.82
C ALA A 779 0.58 22.54 9.27
N VAL A 780 0.18 22.78 8.01
CA VAL A 780 0.19 24.11 7.39
C VAL A 780 -0.87 25.02 7.98
N GLU A 781 -2.10 24.53 8.16
CA GLU A 781 -3.16 25.31 8.80
C GLU A 781 -2.72 25.78 10.18
N LEU A 782 -2.17 24.88 11.00
CA LEU A 782 -1.57 25.20 12.30
C LEU A 782 -0.52 26.31 12.19
N ALA A 783 0.43 26.18 11.26
CA ALA A 783 1.52 27.14 11.10
C ALA A 783 1.01 28.54 10.70
N VAL A 784 0.08 28.58 9.74
CA VAL A 784 -0.54 29.82 9.24
C VAL A 784 -1.38 30.50 10.32
N GLU A 785 -2.13 29.73 11.10
CA GLU A 785 -2.95 30.27 12.19
C GLU A 785 -2.11 30.85 13.32
N LEU A 786 -1.03 30.17 13.71
CA LEU A 786 -0.09 30.69 14.71
C LEU A 786 0.55 32.01 14.23
N GLU A 787 0.88 32.10 12.96
CA GLU A 787 1.44 33.33 12.39
C GLU A 787 0.39 34.46 12.33
N ALA A 788 -0.85 34.15 11.95
CA ALA A 788 -1.97 35.09 11.96
C ALA A 788 -2.32 35.59 13.37
N ALA A 789 -2.15 34.74 14.40
CA ALA A 789 -2.31 35.11 15.81
C ALA A 789 -1.13 35.94 16.37
N GLY A 790 -0.18 36.35 15.53
CA GLY A 790 1.00 37.12 15.94
C GLY A 790 2.09 36.29 16.62
N GLN A 791 2.00 34.96 16.58
CA GLN A 791 2.97 34.04 17.20
C GLN A 791 4.06 33.54 16.24
N GLY A 792 4.42 34.31 15.21
CA GLY A 792 5.42 33.89 14.23
C GLY A 792 6.79 33.48 14.82
N ASN A 793 7.18 34.03 15.98
CA ASN A 793 8.37 33.58 16.71
C ASN A 793 8.25 32.13 17.20
N LEU A 794 7.05 31.72 17.66
CA LEU A 794 6.77 30.36 18.09
C LEU A 794 6.81 29.40 16.90
N THR A 795 6.22 29.78 15.76
CA THR A 795 6.27 29.00 14.51
C THR A 795 7.72 28.73 14.08
N ARG A 796 8.60 29.74 14.15
CA ARG A 796 10.04 29.57 13.87
C ARG A 796 10.74 28.65 14.88
N ILE A 797 10.43 28.76 16.17
CA ILE A 797 10.97 27.88 17.21
C ILE A 797 10.54 26.44 16.93
N PHE A 798 9.26 26.21 16.64
CA PHE A 798 8.73 24.90 16.29
C PHE A 798 9.39 24.33 15.05
N SER A 799 9.58 25.12 14.00
CA SER A 799 10.31 24.68 12.81
C SER A 799 11.70 24.13 13.16
N VAL A 800 12.49 24.87 13.96
CA VAL A 800 13.84 24.43 14.37
C VAL A 800 13.78 23.19 15.27
N VAL A 801 12.90 23.16 16.28
CA VAL A 801 12.78 22.04 17.21
C VAL A 801 12.37 20.76 16.48
N PHE A 802 11.34 20.82 15.64
CA PHE A 802 10.89 19.69 14.86
C PHE A 802 11.93 19.24 13.84
N PHE A 803 12.66 20.17 13.22
CA PHE A 803 13.74 19.82 12.30
C PHE A 803 14.88 19.07 13.02
N VAL A 804 15.27 19.52 14.21
CA VAL A 804 16.27 18.82 15.04
C VAL A 804 15.78 17.42 15.43
N LEU A 805 14.52 17.29 15.87
CA LEU A 805 13.93 15.99 16.19
C LEU A 805 13.90 15.06 14.98
N SER A 806 13.48 15.56 13.81
CA SER A 806 13.50 14.81 12.56
C SER A 806 14.92 14.33 12.23
N THR A 807 15.92 15.22 12.32
CA THR A 807 17.34 14.91 12.07
C THR A 807 17.87 13.84 13.03
N VAL A 808 17.44 13.83 14.30
CA VAL A 808 17.79 12.77 15.26
C VAL A 808 17.25 11.42 14.79
N PHE A 809 16.02 11.35 14.28
CA PHE A 809 15.45 10.10 13.78
C PHE A 809 16.04 9.67 12.44
N VAL A 810 16.38 10.62 11.56
CA VAL A 810 17.19 10.38 10.35
C VAL A 810 18.54 9.77 10.70
N TYR A 811 19.24 10.32 11.69
CA TYR A 811 20.50 9.76 12.18
C TYR A 811 20.31 8.35 12.76
N ARG A 812 19.27 8.16 13.58
CA ARG A 812 18.97 6.86 14.21
C ARG A 812 18.58 5.78 13.22
N SER A 813 17.91 6.12 12.12
CA SER A 813 17.47 5.15 11.12
C SER A 813 18.65 4.44 10.46
N PHE A 814 19.82 5.09 10.39
CA PHE A 814 21.07 4.46 10.00
C PHE A 814 21.89 4.00 11.20
N TYR A 815 22.43 4.93 11.98
CA TYR A 815 23.45 4.65 13.00
C TYR A 815 22.93 3.79 14.16
N GLY A 816 21.65 3.95 14.51
CA GLY A 816 20.98 3.15 15.54
C GLY A 816 20.53 1.77 15.04
N MET A 817 20.56 1.55 13.73
CA MET A 817 20.19 0.31 13.06
C MET A 817 21.39 -0.31 12.34
N ARG A 818 22.64 -0.01 12.70
CA ARG A 818 23.79 -0.67 12.05
C ARG A 818 23.92 -2.12 12.53
N ILE A 819 24.39 -2.98 11.62
CA ILE A 819 24.90 -4.30 11.99
C ILE A 819 26.14 -4.09 12.88
N GLN A 820 26.04 -4.45 14.15
CA GLN A 820 27.16 -4.38 15.08
C GLN A 820 28.02 -5.64 14.91
N SER A 821 29.26 -5.48 14.46
CA SER A 821 30.21 -6.58 14.41
C SER A 821 30.62 -6.97 15.84
N VAL A 822 30.68 -8.27 16.11
CA VAL A 822 31.05 -8.84 17.42
C VAL A 822 32.52 -8.55 17.82
N GLY A 823 33.31 -7.86 16.98
CA GLY A 823 34.71 -7.52 17.25
C GLY A 823 35.05 -6.03 17.27
N GLY A 824 34.06 -5.13 17.23
CA GLY A 824 34.27 -3.70 16.96
C GLY A 824 34.15 -2.74 18.15
N SER A 825 34.16 -3.19 19.41
CA SER A 825 34.29 -2.28 20.55
C SER A 825 35.77 -2.06 20.88
N SER A 826 36.31 -0.94 20.41
CA SER A 826 37.59 -0.42 20.87
C SER A 826 37.57 -0.14 22.38
N GLY A 827 38.39 -0.91 23.10
CA GLY A 827 39.06 -0.51 24.35
C GLY A 827 38.21 -0.35 25.62
N ALA A 828 37.87 -1.46 26.29
CA ALA A 828 37.83 -1.53 27.76
C ALA A 828 37.78 -3.00 28.25
N SER A 829 38.89 -3.43 28.86
CA SER A 829 39.09 -4.57 29.78
C SER A 829 38.55 -5.95 29.38
N SER A 830 39.39 -6.72 28.68
CA SER A 830 39.41 -8.19 28.78
C SER A 830 40.34 -8.62 29.91
N SER A 831 39.80 -9.02 31.06
CA SER A 831 40.50 -9.89 32.00
C SER A 831 39.47 -10.81 32.63
N ASP A 832 39.31 -11.99 32.04
CA ASP A 832 39.01 -13.26 32.71
C ASP A 832 38.55 -14.29 31.66
N ALA A 833 39.50 -14.87 30.94
CA ALA A 833 39.30 -16.10 30.22
C ALA A 833 40.45 -17.05 30.57
N LYS A 834 40.14 -18.11 31.33
CA LYS A 834 41.05 -19.24 31.55
C LYS A 834 41.30 -19.95 30.21
N PRO A 835 42.54 -20.36 29.90
CA PRO A 835 42.84 -21.02 28.64
C PRO A 835 42.38 -22.48 28.69
N GLN A 836 41.52 -22.88 27.74
CA GLN A 836 41.30 -24.30 27.43
C GLN A 836 42.45 -24.80 26.56
N ALA A 837 43.00 -25.94 26.97
CA ALA A 837 44.15 -26.58 26.38
C ALA A 837 43.89 -27.05 24.94
N ALA A 838 44.84 -26.73 24.07
CA ALA A 838 44.96 -27.31 22.74
C ALA A 838 45.28 -28.80 22.82
N VAL A 839 44.44 -29.64 22.21
CA VAL A 839 44.82 -31.00 21.83
C VAL A 839 45.38 -30.92 20.42
N LYS A 840 46.68 -31.21 20.31
CA LYS A 840 47.43 -31.38 19.05
C LYS A 840 47.29 -32.81 18.53
N THR A 841 47.69 -32.96 17.27
CA THR A 841 48.12 -34.18 16.53
C THR A 841 46.98 -35.08 16.03
N ALA A 842 46.99 -35.62 14.81
CA ALA A 842 47.95 -35.65 13.71
C ALA A 842 47.18 -35.82 12.39
#